data_AF-A0A139ASV2-F1
#
_entry.id   AF-A0A139ASV2-F1
#
_cell.length_a   1.000
_cell.length_b   1.000
_cell.length_c   1.000
_cell.angle_alpha   90.00
_cell.angle_beta   90.00
_cell.angle_gamma   90.00
#
_symmetry.space_group_name_H-M   'P 1'
#
loop_
_entity.id
_entity.type
_entity.pdbx_description
1 polymer ?
#
loop_
_entity_poly.entity_id
_entity_poly.type
_entity_poly.pdbx_seq_one_letter_code
_entity_poly.pdbx_strand_id
1 'polypeptide(L)'
;MLSTSETASIVKRVLTLVFVLNESSNEVLLGLKKRGFGASYHNGFGGKVERGETILEGAHRELKEECGLSSSHLQKVGINYFTFQNSRVHLEVHVFLTTHWEGDIIETEEMKPKWCKVEEIPYESMWVDDHLWFPHLFNRQKWVARFDFGDLTTVLDYHIELASYVPDRFSGFLRSSLLDSGLSPAEIDNHVVMVQQSLMAAVDRQVAAIEGKFRDTQYELVRTREDKKDLGVALYRTGKEVEKLNDVLANMHSRLQREQTEKKLLQNQSDSIGREVETINEENKALQGSLESLRHLLNTTSTKLHQMTIVTTAYNSEVKIQKRIGAKLVREAEAAAERQQQAELEAEGLKTRIGKMLAETKNMEQLLETQKHETIIAQGAIRNMDSEISQLTATKAVLSKRWDDAVAAMSRRDATLQLVSDNHERDRTRLAEAEMELRQYKVQHAKLERKAREKEIENEDLQFKLQSTVTLLTTTSTNYRDLERLVQTLQTTGTTAEHELERTKHARDRAQEEALQKQQTVSEMRRKLEMAREEIDEKCKQAAMLGAAQREDEIRAEAQQQAEATNRELETFNVALRHGKAEAELKVRELLTEKASLKKENGILRRSNELLQSQLNELGEEHRRVDYAYQRRDHDLNLLRSKYEEVMHSLDATGSYKNEIQRLKKELADGRAEIARCQQVWQEYQKESIKAKQTIDKLTQDNAYLKTQLSITDTVQQRTGAEIEEARKEVLEQRLEASKWYMEVKKYKQLVTELKERNISLEAQLVDARLKTEEATATADTSVSMLKTEIRSLYSERKETKRKRMKEVRSNEVIDRKYLLTKEMLEKVTGSRAELERENFRLQSELLECERRCQHMKNEYVRFTEMSLANVQSTLVARNSSANIERSAMPAGSDPGKRGYPLGSTGASTGNPGNTPDLFTLDAESIRLKVESLTAEREFSRNENQLLKRKFDELSNEAQSLRSSLRKFQTKLQAAERELKDHNQFVRLKQMRYSRAEKVAAFLEYKLKEAKPNIRIDYSQISTEIECSTQLLAALHDVAGVIPTTAAFPLKPVIRISKTSSQPDTLTT
;
A
#
# COMPACT_ATOMS: atom_id res chain seq x y z
N MET A 1 -42.09 56.39 69.05
CA MET A 1 -40.66 56.21 68.70
C MET A 1 -39.83 56.56 69.92
N LEU A 2 -38.97 55.65 70.39
CA LEU A 2 -37.88 55.96 71.31
C LEU A 2 -36.72 55.00 71.02
N SER A 3 -35.50 55.45 71.30
CA SER A 3 -34.27 54.67 71.11
C SER A 3 -33.99 53.80 72.33
N THR A 4 -33.63 52.54 72.10
CA THR A 4 -32.91 51.71 73.08
C THR A 4 -31.73 51.05 72.37
N SER A 5 -30.52 51.50 72.74
CA SER A 5 -29.24 51.04 72.20
C SER A 5 -28.97 49.57 72.55
N GLU A 6 -28.97 48.67 71.57
CA GLU A 6 -28.37 47.34 71.71
C GLU A 6 -26.85 47.41 71.55
N THR A 7 -26.11 47.17 72.63
CA THR A 7 -24.65 47.07 72.63
C THR A 7 -24.18 45.72 72.06
N ALA A 8 -24.24 45.58 70.73
CA ALA A 8 -23.75 44.39 70.04
C ALA A 8 -22.22 44.25 70.19
N SER A 9 -21.73 43.05 70.50
CA SER A 9 -20.33 42.80 70.88
C SER A 9 -19.35 42.78 69.71
N ILE A 10 -18.10 43.16 70.00
CA ILE A 10 -16.95 43.12 69.08
C ILE A 10 -16.40 41.69 69.00
N VAL A 11 -16.08 41.21 67.79
CA VAL A 11 -15.58 39.86 67.55
C VAL A 11 -14.08 39.88 67.31
N LYS A 12 -13.30 39.56 68.35
CA LYS A 12 -11.85 39.43 68.29
C LYS A 12 -11.44 38.06 67.72
N ARG A 13 -10.63 38.03 66.67
CA ARG A 13 -9.98 36.82 66.12
C ARG A 13 -8.50 36.84 66.46
N VAL A 14 -7.93 35.66 66.73
CA VAL A 14 -6.51 35.49 67.04
C VAL A 14 -5.86 34.68 65.93
N LEU A 15 -4.71 35.16 65.45
CA LEU A 15 -3.94 34.59 64.35
C LEU A 15 -2.46 34.51 64.70
N THR A 16 -1.73 33.68 63.97
CA THR A 16 -0.29 33.51 64.05
C THR A 16 0.37 33.96 62.74
N LEU A 17 1.64 34.33 62.80
CA LEU A 17 2.46 34.59 61.62
C LEU A 17 3.92 34.26 61.94
N VAL A 18 4.56 33.42 61.14
CA VAL A 18 5.90 32.88 61.37
C VAL A 18 6.81 33.23 60.21
N PHE A 19 7.95 33.85 60.51
CA PHE A 19 9.02 34.09 59.56
C PHE A 19 10.22 33.21 59.88
N VAL A 20 10.79 32.60 58.85
CA VAL A 20 12.03 31.81 58.92
C VAL A 20 13.15 32.67 58.31
N LEU A 21 14.18 32.98 59.09
CA LEU A 21 15.30 33.83 58.70
C LEU A 21 16.58 32.99 58.62
N ASN A 22 17.17 32.89 57.43
CA ASN A 22 18.48 32.31 57.22
C ASN A 22 19.57 33.36 57.49
N GLU A 23 20.11 33.33 58.72
CA GLU A 23 21.19 34.23 59.14
C GLU A 23 22.49 34.07 58.32
N SER A 24 22.67 32.95 57.61
CA SER A 24 23.89 32.68 56.82
C SER A 24 23.87 33.28 55.41
N SER A 25 22.68 33.55 54.85
CA SER A 25 22.51 34.18 53.53
C SER A 25 21.83 35.55 53.57
N ASN A 26 21.39 36.00 54.75
CA ASN A 26 20.54 37.17 54.95
C ASN A 26 19.22 37.12 54.15
N GLU A 27 18.56 35.96 54.18
CA GLU A 27 17.30 35.71 53.48
C GLU A 27 16.17 35.36 54.44
N VAL A 28 14.97 35.86 54.17
CA VAL A 28 13.72 35.46 54.84
C VAL A 28 12.89 34.60 53.89
N LEU A 29 12.28 33.54 54.43
CA LEU A 29 11.34 32.70 53.69
C LEU A 29 9.97 33.38 53.70
N LEU A 30 9.47 33.74 52.51
CA LEU A 30 8.14 34.32 52.30
C LEU A 30 7.28 33.36 51.48
N GLY A 31 6.00 33.27 51.80
CA GLY A 31 5.00 32.54 51.02
C GLY A 31 4.19 33.48 50.14
N LEU A 32 4.19 33.27 48.82
CA LEU A 32 3.18 33.86 47.94
C LEU A 32 1.87 33.09 48.11
N LYS A 33 0.82 33.76 48.58
CA LYS A 33 -0.44 33.11 48.94
C LYS A 33 -1.32 32.83 47.72
N LYS A 34 -1.64 31.56 47.49
CA LYS A 34 -2.32 31.05 46.29
C LYS A 34 -3.85 31.07 46.42
N ARG A 35 -4.38 31.01 47.65
CA ARG A 35 -5.83 31.06 47.92
C ARG A 35 -6.14 31.68 49.29
N GLY A 36 -7.41 32.02 49.50
CA GLY A 36 -7.91 32.57 50.75
C GLY A 36 -7.73 34.09 50.91
N PHE A 37 -7.84 34.58 52.14
CA PHE A 37 -7.66 36.00 52.45
C PHE A 37 -6.17 36.38 52.30
N GLY A 38 -5.88 37.44 51.55
CA GLY A 38 -4.52 37.81 51.17
C GLY A 38 -3.94 37.05 49.97
N ALA A 39 -4.76 36.37 49.16
CA ALA A 39 -4.29 35.77 47.91
C ALA A 39 -3.58 36.81 47.00
N SER A 40 -2.55 36.36 46.28
CA SER A 40 -1.60 37.17 45.48
C SER A 40 -0.64 38.08 46.27
N TYR A 41 -0.73 38.16 47.59
CA TYR A 41 0.29 38.82 48.43
C TYR A 41 1.34 37.82 48.93
N HIS A 42 2.57 38.31 49.12
CA HIS A 42 3.62 37.62 49.89
C HIS A 42 3.40 37.86 51.39
N ASN A 43 3.59 36.83 52.21
CA ASN A 43 3.47 36.93 53.67
C ASN A 43 4.37 35.89 54.38
N GLY A 44 4.45 35.95 55.71
CA GLY A 44 4.91 34.83 56.53
C GLY A 44 3.91 33.68 56.56
N PHE A 45 4.28 32.57 57.21
CA PHE A 45 3.46 31.36 57.31
C PHE A 45 2.59 31.42 58.57
N GLY A 46 1.28 31.32 58.44
CA GLY A 46 0.39 31.57 59.57
C GLY A 46 -1.08 31.71 59.24
N GLY A 47 -1.90 31.29 60.18
CA GLY A 47 -3.34 31.22 60.05
C GLY A 47 -4.05 31.54 61.35
N LYS A 48 -5.17 30.85 61.60
CA LYS A 48 -6.10 31.19 62.69
C LYS A 48 -5.96 30.16 63.81
N VAL A 49 -5.77 30.63 65.04
CA VAL A 49 -5.73 29.76 66.23
C VAL A 49 -7.07 29.01 66.38
N GLU A 50 -6.99 27.67 66.38
CA GLU A 50 -8.11 26.73 66.50
C GLU A 50 -8.66 26.64 67.94
N ARG A 51 -9.79 25.95 68.13
CA ARG A 51 -10.42 25.80 69.46
C ARG A 51 -9.79 24.64 70.22
N GLY A 52 -8.67 24.89 70.89
CA GLY A 52 -8.05 23.97 71.83
C GLY A 52 -6.52 24.01 71.84
N GLU A 53 -5.92 24.53 70.78
CA GLU A 53 -4.49 24.82 70.71
C GLU A 53 -4.15 26.17 71.38
N THR A 54 -2.92 26.28 71.88
CA THR A 54 -2.31 27.55 72.24
C THR A 54 -1.87 28.32 70.99
N ILE A 55 -1.59 29.62 71.15
CA ILE A 55 -1.05 30.47 70.08
C ILE A 55 0.28 29.92 69.52
N LEU A 56 1.11 29.30 70.36
CA LEU A 56 2.39 28.72 69.95
C LEU A 56 2.19 27.41 69.16
N GLU A 57 1.31 26.52 69.63
CA GLU A 57 0.97 25.28 68.91
C GLU A 57 0.37 25.57 67.54
N GLY A 58 -0.53 26.54 67.43
CA GLY A 58 -1.04 27.02 66.14
C GLY A 58 0.07 27.55 65.23
N ALA A 59 1.06 28.27 65.76
CA ALA A 59 2.20 28.75 64.97
C ALA A 59 3.08 27.58 64.44
N HIS A 60 3.32 26.55 65.24
CA HIS A 60 4.03 25.33 64.79
C HIS A 60 3.23 24.52 63.76
N ARG A 61 1.89 24.46 63.91
CA ARG A 61 0.99 23.77 62.97
C ARG A 61 0.98 24.46 61.61
N GLU A 62 0.65 25.76 61.56
CA GLU A 62 0.51 26.53 60.32
C GLU A 62 1.83 26.56 59.52
N LEU A 63 2.99 26.72 60.18
CA LEU A 63 4.31 26.64 59.52
C LEU A 63 4.48 25.31 58.75
N LYS A 64 4.09 24.20 59.38
CA LYS A 64 4.20 22.86 58.80
C LYS A 64 3.17 22.60 57.70
N GLU A 65 1.96 23.12 57.86
CA GLU A 65 0.85 22.94 56.91
C GLU A 65 1.02 23.82 55.66
N GLU A 66 1.55 25.05 55.77
CA GLU A 66 1.72 25.95 54.63
C GLU A 66 3.04 25.77 53.86
N CYS A 67 4.16 25.37 54.50
CA CYS A 67 5.47 25.25 53.82
C CYS A 67 6.27 23.96 54.05
N GLY A 68 5.76 23.02 54.87
CA GLY A 68 6.41 21.73 55.17
C GLY A 68 7.44 21.77 56.30
N LEU A 69 7.97 22.96 56.65
CA LEU A 69 9.00 23.11 57.68
C LEU A 69 8.48 22.86 59.09
N SER A 70 9.37 22.44 59.98
CA SER A 70 9.15 22.40 61.43
C SER A 70 10.28 23.16 62.13
N SER A 71 10.01 23.73 63.31
CA SER A 71 11.02 24.39 64.13
C SER A 71 10.87 23.97 65.59
N SER A 72 12.00 23.77 66.26
CA SER A 72 12.08 23.50 67.70
C SER A 72 12.06 24.78 68.56
N HIS A 73 12.17 25.97 67.94
CA HIS A 73 12.18 27.25 68.65
C HIS A 73 11.56 28.38 67.82
N LEU A 74 10.33 28.79 68.17
CA LEU A 74 9.68 30.00 67.62
C LEU A 74 9.73 31.12 68.66
N GLN A 75 10.49 32.19 68.40
CA GLN A 75 10.55 33.36 69.26
C GLN A 75 9.42 34.33 68.92
N LYS A 76 8.56 34.66 69.89
CA LYS A 76 7.55 35.73 69.72
C LYS A 76 8.26 37.09 69.63
N VAL A 77 8.08 37.80 68.52
CA VAL A 77 8.73 39.11 68.25
C VAL A 77 7.76 40.27 68.19
N GLY A 78 6.49 40.06 67.83
CA GLY A 78 5.52 41.15 67.74
C GLY A 78 4.07 40.77 67.98
N ILE A 79 3.24 41.79 68.17
CA ILE A 79 1.78 41.71 68.03
C ILE A 79 1.32 42.86 67.14
N ASN A 80 0.54 42.55 66.11
CA ASN A 80 -0.18 43.54 65.32
C ASN A 80 -1.68 43.41 65.61
N TYR A 81 -2.32 44.52 65.97
CA TYR A 81 -3.74 44.60 66.29
C TYR A 81 -4.48 45.43 65.25
N PHE A 82 -5.29 44.77 64.43
CA PHE A 82 -5.98 45.37 63.29
C PHE A 82 -7.45 45.66 63.59
N THR A 83 -7.87 46.88 63.30
CA THR A 83 -9.28 47.27 63.25
C THR A 83 -9.63 47.77 61.84
N PHE A 84 -10.90 47.70 61.46
CA PHE A 84 -11.37 48.17 60.15
C PHE A 84 -12.64 49.00 60.33
N GLN A 85 -12.69 50.20 59.75
CA GLN A 85 -13.70 51.23 60.03
C GLN A 85 -15.16 50.74 59.87
N ASN A 86 -15.41 49.79 58.97
CA ASN A 86 -16.73 49.22 58.68
C ASN A 86 -16.90 47.75 59.13
N SER A 87 -16.00 47.21 59.98
CA SER A 87 -16.05 45.82 60.46
C SER A 87 -16.12 45.72 61.97
N ARG A 88 -16.95 44.81 62.49
CA ARG A 88 -16.95 44.41 63.90
C ARG A 88 -15.94 43.30 64.21
N VAL A 89 -15.13 42.90 63.23
CA VAL A 89 -14.08 41.88 63.38
C VAL A 89 -12.74 42.56 63.56
N HIS A 90 -12.12 42.35 64.72
CA HIS A 90 -10.77 42.82 65.03
C HIS A 90 -9.81 41.63 64.96
N LEU A 91 -8.61 41.83 64.42
CA LEU A 91 -7.60 40.76 64.29
C LEU A 91 -6.43 41.03 65.24
N GLU A 92 -6.05 40.05 66.04
CA GLU A 92 -4.80 40.04 66.80
C GLU A 92 -3.86 39.02 66.17
N VAL A 93 -2.82 39.50 65.50
CA VAL A 93 -1.81 38.67 64.83
C VAL A 93 -0.56 38.62 65.70
N HIS A 94 -0.18 37.43 66.14
CA HIS A 94 1.05 37.20 66.90
C HIS A 94 2.18 36.83 65.94
N VAL A 95 3.21 37.67 65.87
CA VAL A 95 4.35 37.50 64.97
C VAL A 95 5.49 36.77 65.67
N PHE A 96 5.96 35.71 65.05
CA PHE A 96 7.05 34.85 65.49
C PHE A 96 8.19 34.86 64.46
N LEU A 97 9.41 34.72 64.97
CA LEU A 97 10.64 34.58 64.20
C LEU A 97 11.34 33.28 64.59
N THR A 98 11.94 32.60 63.63
CA THR A 98 12.91 31.53 63.90
C THR A 98 14.07 31.59 62.92
N THR A 99 15.24 31.14 63.38
CA THR A 99 16.46 30.97 62.59
C THR A 99 16.91 29.51 62.57
N HIS A 100 16.09 28.60 63.10
CA HIS A 100 16.38 27.18 63.27
C HIS A 100 15.18 26.38 62.76
N TRP A 101 15.35 25.61 61.68
CA TRP A 101 14.28 24.83 61.06
C TRP A 101 14.77 23.45 60.59
N GLU A 102 13.82 22.53 60.45
CA GLU A 102 14.00 21.15 60.01
C GLU A 102 12.96 20.81 58.92
N GLY A 103 13.33 19.94 57.98
CA GLY A 103 12.51 19.54 56.84
C GLY A 103 12.82 20.31 55.55
N ASP A 104 12.26 19.81 54.45
CA ASP A 104 12.38 20.42 53.12
C ASP A 104 11.25 21.43 52.87
N ILE A 105 11.54 22.47 52.09
CA ILE A 105 10.57 23.50 51.70
C ILE A 105 9.68 22.97 50.58
N ILE A 106 8.37 22.96 50.80
CA ILE A 106 7.37 22.39 49.88
C ILE A 106 6.35 23.45 49.48
N GLU A 107 6.05 23.57 48.17
CA GLU A 107 4.90 24.34 47.68
C GLU A 107 3.60 23.56 47.93
N THR A 108 2.64 24.21 48.58
CA THR A 108 1.37 23.61 48.99
C THR A 108 0.20 24.11 48.14
N GLU A 109 -1.03 23.66 48.43
CA GLU A 109 -2.22 24.25 47.80
C GLU A 109 -2.48 25.70 48.26
N GLU A 110 -2.11 26.02 49.51
CA GLU A 110 -2.30 27.33 50.15
C GLU A 110 -1.26 28.34 49.70
N MET A 111 0.02 27.94 49.63
CA MET A 111 1.16 28.84 49.69
C MET A 111 2.31 28.36 48.80
N LYS A 112 3.06 29.31 48.20
CA LYS A 112 4.29 29.06 47.45
C LYS A 112 5.49 29.71 48.17
N PRO A 113 6.25 28.95 48.99
CA PRO A 113 7.43 29.48 49.66
C PRO A 113 8.54 29.87 48.67
N LYS A 114 9.26 30.95 48.99
CA LYS A 114 10.43 31.45 48.27
C LYS A 114 11.35 32.20 49.24
N TRP A 115 12.66 31.95 49.18
CA TRP A 115 13.64 32.80 49.86
C TRP A 115 13.73 34.18 49.17
N CYS A 116 13.71 35.24 49.97
CA CYS A 116 13.93 36.62 49.54
C CYS A 116 15.00 37.24 50.44
N LYS A 117 16.00 37.91 49.86
CA LYS A 117 16.99 38.66 50.64
C LYS A 117 16.31 39.81 51.38
N VAL A 118 16.84 40.20 52.53
CA VAL A 118 16.30 41.32 53.33
C VAL A 118 16.32 42.64 52.56
N GLU A 119 17.25 42.81 51.62
CA GLU A 119 17.37 43.99 50.74
C GLU A 119 16.45 43.93 49.51
N GLU A 120 15.87 42.76 49.19
CA GLU A 120 15.06 42.50 47.99
C GLU A 120 13.60 42.11 48.34
N ILE A 121 13.11 42.54 49.51
CA ILE A 121 11.74 42.27 49.98
C ILE A 121 10.73 42.95 49.05
N PRO A 122 9.74 42.20 48.48
CA PRO A 122 8.84 42.73 47.46
C PRO A 122 7.64 43.44 48.08
N TYR A 123 7.88 44.51 48.85
CA TYR A 123 6.89 45.24 49.65
C TYR A 123 5.65 45.71 48.86
N GLU A 124 5.79 46.05 47.57
CA GLU A 124 4.68 46.38 46.66
C GLU A 124 3.65 45.24 46.48
N SER A 125 4.04 44.02 46.86
CA SER A 125 3.21 42.81 46.86
C SER A 125 3.04 42.21 48.25
N MET A 126 3.22 43.02 49.30
CA MET A 126 2.94 42.72 50.71
C MET A 126 1.81 43.64 51.22
N TRP A 127 1.38 43.51 52.47
CA TRP A 127 0.35 44.41 53.00
C TRP A 127 0.92 45.83 53.23
N VAL A 128 0.04 46.83 53.21
CA VAL A 128 0.45 48.23 53.29
C VAL A 128 1.04 48.57 54.67
N ASP A 129 0.62 47.89 55.73
CA ASP A 129 1.22 48.00 57.06
C ASP A 129 2.57 47.26 57.20
N ASP A 130 2.87 46.26 56.35
CA ASP A 130 4.14 45.52 56.41
C ASP A 130 5.34 46.46 56.21
N HIS A 131 5.18 47.50 55.38
CA HIS A 131 6.16 48.59 55.22
C HIS A 131 6.53 49.28 56.55
N LEU A 132 5.62 49.30 57.53
CA LEU A 132 5.73 50.03 58.78
C LEU A 132 6.29 49.16 59.92
N TRP A 133 5.91 47.87 60.01
CA TRP A 133 6.35 47.00 61.09
C TRP A 133 7.41 45.96 60.70
N PHE A 134 7.44 45.48 59.45
CA PHE A 134 8.34 44.41 59.03
C PHE A 134 9.84 44.79 59.14
N PRO A 135 10.27 46.06 58.92
CA PRO A 135 11.65 46.48 59.22
C PRO A 135 12.10 46.25 60.67
N HIS A 136 11.19 46.24 61.67
CA HIS A 136 11.56 45.99 63.07
C HIS A 136 11.95 44.53 63.33
N LEU A 137 11.43 43.58 62.54
CA LEU A 137 11.76 42.15 62.62
C LEU A 137 13.24 41.91 62.31
N PHE A 138 13.76 42.51 61.24
CA PHE A 138 15.17 42.37 60.84
C PHE A 138 16.13 43.08 61.80
N ASN A 139 15.70 44.23 62.34
CA ASN A 139 16.40 44.94 63.41
C ASN A 139 16.34 44.21 64.78
N ARG A 140 15.69 43.04 64.86
CA ARG A 140 15.46 42.22 66.08
C ARG A 140 14.81 42.99 67.22
N GLN A 141 14.10 44.07 66.90
CA GLN A 141 13.29 44.82 67.84
C GLN A 141 11.99 44.04 68.08
N LYS A 142 11.43 44.18 69.28
CA LYS A 142 10.09 43.65 69.59
C LYS A 142 9.10 44.81 69.60
N TRP A 143 7.87 44.56 69.17
CA TRP A 143 6.87 45.62 69.05
C TRP A 143 5.47 45.18 69.45
N VAL A 144 4.64 46.17 69.80
CA VAL A 144 3.19 46.06 69.87
C VAL A 144 2.61 47.17 68.99
N ALA A 145 1.97 46.78 67.90
CA ALA A 145 1.40 47.68 66.90
C ALA A 145 -0.12 47.62 66.90
N ARG A 146 -0.74 48.76 66.61
CA ARG A 146 -2.15 48.88 66.18
C ARG A 146 -2.19 49.54 64.81
N PHE A 147 -3.03 49.03 63.92
CA PHE A 147 -3.32 49.62 62.62
C PHE A 147 -4.85 49.68 62.44
N ASP A 148 -5.37 50.87 62.17
CA ASP A 148 -6.78 51.09 61.91
C ASP A 148 -6.97 51.36 60.41
N PHE A 149 -7.63 50.43 59.72
CA PHE A 149 -7.81 50.44 58.26
C PHE A 149 -9.18 51.02 57.85
N GLY A 150 -9.21 51.75 56.73
CA GLY A 150 -10.46 52.19 56.09
C GLY A 150 -11.03 51.13 55.14
N ASP A 151 -10.15 50.64 54.26
CA ASP A 151 -10.34 49.48 53.38
C ASP A 151 -9.11 48.56 53.47
N LEU A 152 -9.00 47.54 52.62
CA LEU A 152 -7.87 46.58 52.66
C LEU A 152 -6.53 47.13 52.11
N THR A 153 -6.51 48.40 51.69
CA THR A 153 -5.38 49.07 51.03
C THR A 153 -4.98 50.39 51.71
N THR A 154 -5.79 50.89 52.65
CA THR A 154 -5.62 52.23 53.24
C THR A 154 -5.60 52.16 54.77
N VAL A 155 -4.41 52.34 55.36
CA VAL A 155 -4.24 52.62 56.80
C VAL A 155 -4.68 54.05 57.08
N LEU A 156 -5.59 54.25 58.04
CA LEU A 156 -6.09 55.57 58.46
C LEU A 156 -5.31 56.14 59.65
N ASP A 157 -4.96 55.27 60.61
CA ASP A 157 -4.18 55.61 61.80
C ASP A 157 -3.34 54.39 62.23
N TYR A 158 -2.20 54.62 62.86
CA TYR A 158 -1.36 53.55 63.39
C TYR A 158 -0.50 53.99 64.57
N HIS A 159 -0.22 53.03 65.46
CA HIS A 159 0.61 53.23 66.65
C HIS A 159 1.50 52.00 66.88
N ILE A 160 2.81 52.16 66.75
CA ILE A 160 3.81 51.11 67.00
C ILE A 160 4.61 51.49 68.25
N GLU A 161 4.52 50.67 69.29
CA GLU A 161 5.37 50.79 70.48
C GLU A 161 6.47 49.72 70.44
N LEU A 162 7.74 50.14 70.54
CA LEU A 162 8.87 49.22 70.68
C LEU A 162 9.01 48.80 72.15
N ALA A 163 8.93 47.49 72.40
CA ALA A 163 8.87 46.92 73.74
C ALA A 163 10.09 46.05 74.05
N SER A 164 10.44 45.89 75.32
CA SER A 164 11.46 44.91 75.76
C SER A 164 10.93 43.47 75.78
N TYR A 165 9.61 43.32 75.93
CA TYR A 165 8.86 42.07 76.03
C TYR A 165 7.53 42.18 75.28
N VAL A 166 7.14 41.11 74.58
CA VAL A 166 5.86 41.04 73.86
C VAL A 166 4.83 40.37 74.78
N PRO A 167 3.74 41.05 75.17
CA PRO A 167 2.73 40.47 76.05
C PRO A 167 2.02 39.27 75.42
N ASP A 168 1.36 38.43 76.21
CA ASP A 168 0.66 37.25 75.67
C ASP A 168 -0.50 37.63 74.76
N ARG A 169 -1.24 38.69 75.09
CA ARG A 169 -2.36 39.24 74.32
C ARG A 169 -2.31 40.77 74.28
N PHE A 170 -2.96 41.40 73.30
CA PHE A 170 -3.13 42.85 73.30
C PHE A 170 -4.13 43.29 74.38
N SER A 171 -3.66 44.10 75.33
CA SER A 171 -4.42 44.65 76.46
C SER A 171 -4.85 46.12 76.27
N GLY A 172 -4.40 46.77 75.20
CA GLY A 172 -4.58 48.22 74.97
C GLY A 172 -3.57 49.09 75.71
N PHE A 173 -3.38 50.31 75.20
CA PHE A 173 -2.48 51.31 75.76
C PHE A 173 -3.22 52.15 76.83
N LEU A 174 -2.81 52.06 78.09
CA LEU A 174 -3.46 52.75 79.22
C LEU A 174 -2.69 54.01 79.65
N ARG A 175 -3.40 55.13 79.82
CA ARG A 175 -2.89 56.34 80.47
C ARG A 175 -3.05 56.24 81.99
N SER A 176 -2.06 56.71 82.74
CA SER A 176 -2.09 56.80 84.21
C SER A 176 -2.66 58.14 84.71
N SER A 177 -3.29 58.13 85.89
CA SER A 177 -3.53 59.32 86.71
C SER A 177 -3.98 58.95 88.14
N LEU A 178 -3.87 59.92 89.06
CA LEU A 178 -4.44 60.04 90.42
C LEU A 178 -3.81 59.26 91.60
N LEU A 179 -3.47 60.05 92.63
CA LEU A 179 -3.30 59.67 94.04
C LEU A 179 -3.45 60.94 94.93
N ASP A 180 -3.95 60.74 96.16
CA ASP A 180 -3.43 61.30 97.46
C ASP A 180 -4.43 62.01 98.44
N SER A 181 -4.10 61.94 99.74
CA SER A 181 -4.67 62.59 100.97
C SER A 181 -6.06 62.11 101.52
N GLY A 182 -6.34 62.09 102.84
CA GLY A 182 -5.46 62.12 104.04
C GLY A 182 -6.11 62.58 105.39
N LEU A 183 -5.83 61.87 106.53
CA LEU A 183 -5.92 62.30 107.97
C LEU A 183 -7.34 62.54 108.59
N SER A 184 -7.60 62.60 109.93
CA SER A 184 -7.00 62.05 111.20
C SER A 184 -7.98 62.30 112.42
N PRO A 185 -7.99 61.53 113.56
CA PRO A 185 -9.03 61.61 114.62
C PRO A 185 -8.58 62.13 116.02
N ALA A 186 -9.49 62.70 116.84
CA ALA A 186 -9.14 63.25 118.19
C ALA A 186 -10.23 63.40 119.31
N GLU A 187 -11.50 62.97 119.19
CA GLU A 187 -12.61 63.48 120.06
C GLU A 187 -13.38 62.47 120.94
N ILE A 188 -12.79 61.36 121.37
CA ILE A 188 -13.56 60.19 121.87
C ILE A 188 -14.06 60.27 123.34
N ASP A 189 -13.24 60.72 124.30
CA ASP A 189 -13.47 60.34 125.71
C ASP A 189 -14.60 61.09 126.46
N ASN A 190 -15.01 62.29 126.01
CA ASN A 190 -16.05 63.08 126.71
C ASN A 190 -17.50 62.57 126.47
N HIS A 191 -17.72 61.58 125.60
CA HIS A 191 -19.07 61.13 125.24
C HIS A 191 -19.71 60.16 126.26
N VAL A 192 -18.92 59.42 127.03
CA VAL A 192 -19.34 58.15 127.67
C VAL A 192 -20.55 58.28 128.62
N VAL A 193 -20.69 59.39 129.34
CA VAL A 193 -21.76 59.55 130.36
C VAL A 193 -23.09 60.03 129.74
N MET A 194 -23.07 60.95 128.76
CA MET A 194 -24.28 61.24 127.97
C MET A 194 -24.69 60.05 127.11
N VAL A 195 -23.72 59.25 126.65
CA VAL A 195 -23.99 58.03 125.89
C VAL A 195 -24.94 57.12 126.65
N GLN A 196 -24.79 56.84 127.95
CA GLN A 196 -25.64 55.84 128.61
C GLN A 196 -27.16 56.12 128.57
N GLN A 197 -27.59 57.37 128.75
CA GLN A 197 -29.03 57.72 128.65
C GLN A 197 -29.48 57.93 127.19
N SER A 198 -28.60 58.42 126.33
CA SER A 198 -28.85 58.44 124.88
C SER A 198 -28.96 57.03 124.30
N LEU A 199 -28.22 56.05 124.87
CA LEU A 199 -28.04 54.71 124.35
C LEU A 199 -29.30 53.86 124.48
N MET A 200 -30.08 53.93 125.56
CA MET A 200 -31.38 53.24 125.59
C MET A 200 -32.34 53.81 124.54
N ALA A 201 -32.49 55.14 124.50
CA ALA A 201 -33.32 55.80 123.48
C ALA A 201 -32.78 55.66 122.05
N ALA A 202 -31.50 55.31 121.87
CA ALA A 202 -30.89 54.97 120.59
C ALA A 202 -31.04 53.48 120.26
N VAL A 203 -30.97 52.58 121.25
CA VAL A 203 -31.21 51.14 121.11
C VAL A 203 -32.64 50.89 120.71
N ASP A 204 -33.64 51.51 121.34
CA ASP A 204 -35.05 51.34 120.94
C ASP A 204 -35.30 51.85 119.51
N ARG A 205 -34.68 52.98 119.13
CA ARG A 205 -34.71 53.49 117.75
C ARG A 205 -33.93 52.62 116.77
N GLN A 206 -32.84 51.98 117.19
CA GLN A 206 -32.08 51.03 116.38
C GLN A 206 -32.84 49.72 116.22
N VAL A 207 -33.51 49.20 117.25
CA VAL A 207 -34.39 48.02 117.18
C VAL A 207 -35.54 48.31 116.23
N ALA A 208 -36.25 49.44 116.37
CA ALA A 208 -37.31 49.83 115.43
C ALA A 208 -36.78 49.99 113.99
N ALA A 209 -35.58 50.55 113.79
CA ALA A 209 -34.94 50.65 112.48
C ALA A 209 -34.44 49.30 111.93
N ILE A 210 -34.06 48.36 112.79
CA ILE A 210 -33.68 46.98 112.44
C ILE A 210 -34.92 46.18 112.07
N GLU A 211 -36.03 46.32 112.79
CA GLU A 211 -37.31 45.70 112.41
C GLU A 211 -37.90 46.31 111.13
N GLY A 212 -37.67 47.60 110.87
CA GLY A 212 -37.95 48.22 109.59
C GLY A 212 -37.16 47.53 108.49
N LYS A 213 -35.83 47.59 108.58
CA LYS A 213 -34.91 46.92 107.63
C LYS A 213 -35.13 45.42 107.50
N PHE A 214 -35.59 44.73 108.54
CA PHE A 214 -35.91 43.29 108.49
C PHE A 214 -37.20 43.03 107.72
N ARG A 215 -38.22 43.90 107.85
CA ARG A 215 -39.42 43.85 107.01
C ARG A 215 -39.10 44.20 105.56
N ASP A 216 -38.29 45.24 105.33
CA ASP A 216 -37.85 45.64 103.98
C ASP A 216 -37.04 44.51 103.31
N THR A 217 -36.04 43.95 104.00
CA THR A 217 -35.24 42.85 103.45
C THR A 217 -36.01 41.52 103.36
N GLN A 218 -37.03 41.26 104.19
CA GLN A 218 -37.94 40.14 103.96
C GLN A 218 -38.81 40.35 102.72
N TYR A 219 -39.30 41.57 102.48
CA TYR A 219 -40.06 41.90 101.27
C TYR A 219 -39.18 41.77 100.02
N GLU A 220 -37.93 42.26 100.06
CA GLU A 220 -36.94 42.05 98.99
C GLU A 220 -36.57 40.56 98.81
N LEU A 221 -36.47 39.77 99.89
CA LEU A 221 -36.20 38.32 99.81
C LEU A 221 -37.38 37.54 99.22
N VAL A 222 -38.62 37.93 99.48
CA VAL A 222 -39.80 37.34 98.83
C VAL A 222 -39.81 37.73 97.35
N ARG A 223 -39.69 39.02 97.05
CA ARG A 223 -39.66 39.54 95.67
C ARG A 223 -38.55 38.91 94.84
N THR A 224 -37.30 38.91 95.31
CA THR A 224 -36.18 38.29 94.59
C THR A 224 -36.30 36.77 94.45
N ARG A 225 -37.04 36.10 95.35
CA ARG A 225 -37.37 34.66 95.22
C ARG A 225 -38.44 34.41 94.17
N GLU A 226 -39.35 35.35 93.95
CA GLU A 226 -40.33 35.33 92.86
C GLU A 226 -39.69 35.73 91.53
N ASP A 227 -38.90 36.82 91.48
CA ASP A 227 -38.07 37.18 90.31
C ASP A 227 -37.16 36.00 89.88
N LYS A 228 -36.56 35.29 90.84
CA LYS A 228 -35.74 34.08 90.57
C LYS A 228 -36.56 32.91 90.05
N LYS A 229 -37.81 32.75 90.51
CA LYS A 229 -38.73 31.70 90.05
C LYS A 229 -39.17 31.99 88.61
N ASP A 230 -39.52 33.24 88.31
CA ASP A 230 -39.94 33.66 86.97
C ASP A 230 -38.77 33.68 85.98
N LEU A 231 -37.57 34.08 86.42
CA LEU A 231 -36.33 33.89 85.67
C LEU A 231 -36.06 32.39 85.41
N GLY A 232 -36.31 31.52 86.38
CA GLY A 232 -36.21 30.06 86.20
C GLY A 232 -37.20 29.52 85.16
N VAL A 233 -38.44 30.01 85.16
CA VAL A 233 -39.45 29.68 84.14
C VAL A 233 -39.08 30.24 82.77
N ALA A 234 -38.54 31.45 82.70
CA ALA A 234 -38.04 32.06 81.47
C ALA A 234 -36.86 31.26 80.89
N LEU A 235 -35.84 30.94 81.71
CA LEU A 235 -34.70 30.12 81.31
C LEU A 235 -35.10 28.71 80.86
N TYR A 236 -36.14 28.12 81.48
CA TYR A 236 -36.69 26.84 81.02
C TYR A 236 -37.38 26.96 79.65
N ARG A 237 -38.15 28.04 79.41
CA ARG A 237 -38.76 28.31 78.09
C ARG A 237 -37.71 28.53 77.02
N THR A 238 -36.73 29.41 77.25
CA THR A 238 -35.63 29.65 76.30
C THR A 238 -34.79 28.40 76.09
N GLY A 239 -34.59 27.57 77.13
CA GLY A 239 -33.94 26.26 77.00
C GLY A 239 -34.70 25.33 76.04
N LYS A 240 -36.02 25.22 76.17
CA LYS A 240 -36.89 24.46 75.26
C LYS A 240 -36.99 25.07 73.85
N GLU A 241 -36.76 26.37 73.69
CA GLU A 241 -36.65 27.02 72.38
C GLU A 241 -35.30 26.76 71.71
N VAL A 242 -34.19 26.83 72.47
CA VAL A 242 -32.86 26.44 72.01
C VAL A 242 -32.82 24.96 71.61
N GLU A 243 -33.47 24.07 72.36
CA GLU A 243 -33.62 22.65 72.03
C GLU A 243 -34.32 22.46 70.66
N LYS A 244 -35.48 23.10 70.46
CA LYS A 244 -36.19 23.10 69.16
C LYS A 244 -35.35 23.69 68.02
N LEU A 245 -34.63 24.78 68.27
CA LEU A 245 -33.75 25.39 67.27
C LEU A 245 -32.58 24.47 66.92
N ASN A 246 -32.07 23.70 67.88
CA ASN A 246 -31.01 22.73 67.68
C ASN A 246 -31.50 21.50 66.89
N ASP A 247 -32.73 21.03 67.13
CA ASP A 247 -33.37 19.99 66.31
C ASP A 247 -33.58 20.45 64.86
N VAL A 248 -34.04 21.70 64.67
CA VAL A 248 -34.17 22.33 63.35
C VAL A 248 -32.80 22.46 62.67
N LEU A 249 -31.76 22.86 63.40
CA LEU A 249 -30.39 22.93 62.89
C LEU A 249 -29.84 21.55 62.50
N ALA A 250 -30.07 20.51 63.30
CA ALA A 250 -29.66 19.14 62.99
C ALA A 250 -30.36 18.61 61.73
N ASN A 251 -31.65 18.93 61.55
CA ASN A 251 -32.41 18.57 60.37
C ASN A 251 -31.97 19.37 59.12
N MET A 252 -31.71 20.68 59.27
CA MET A 252 -31.13 21.52 58.21
C MET A 252 -29.73 21.06 57.81
N HIS A 253 -28.87 20.68 58.76
CA HIS A 253 -27.55 20.10 58.47
C HIS A 253 -27.66 18.75 57.76
N SER A 254 -28.63 17.91 58.16
CA SER A 254 -28.94 16.65 57.49
C SER A 254 -29.45 16.85 56.05
N ARG A 255 -30.21 17.92 55.79
CA ARG A 255 -30.58 18.33 54.42
C ARG A 255 -29.35 18.83 53.65
N LEU A 256 -28.56 19.73 54.23
CA LEU A 256 -27.35 20.27 53.60
C LEU A 256 -26.34 19.17 53.21
N GLN A 257 -26.17 18.13 54.03
CA GLN A 257 -25.34 16.98 53.66
C GLN A 257 -25.92 16.19 52.47
N ARG A 258 -27.25 15.99 52.39
CA ARG A 258 -27.89 15.35 51.22
C ARG A 258 -27.66 16.18 49.95
N GLU A 259 -27.95 17.47 49.99
CA GLU A 259 -27.71 18.43 48.90
C GLU A 259 -26.23 18.41 48.45
N GLN A 260 -25.28 18.32 49.39
CA GLN A 260 -23.85 18.19 49.09
C GLN A 260 -23.48 16.84 48.46
N THR A 261 -24.11 15.73 48.87
CA THR A 261 -23.89 14.43 48.22
C THR A 261 -24.53 14.36 46.83
N GLU A 262 -25.70 14.99 46.64
CA GLU A 262 -26.41 15.07 45.37
C GLU A 262 -25.66 15.98 44.40
N LYS A 263 -25.17 17.15 44.84
CA LYS A 263 -24.27 17.99 44.04
C LYS A 263 -22.99 17.24 43.63
N LYS A 264 -22.41 16.41 44.50
CA LYS A 264 -21.25 15.57 44.14
C LYS A 264 -21.61 14.47 43.14
N LEU A 265 -22.80 13.88 43.22
CA LEU A 265 -23.29 12.92 42.22
C LEU A 265 -23.50 13.59 40.86
N LEU A 266 -24.16 14.74 40.82
CA LEU A 266 -24.39 15.54 39.63
C LEU A 266 -23.07 16.04 39.01
N GLN A 267 -22.09 16.43 39.84
CA GLN A 267 -20.74 16.76 39.35
C GLN A 267 -20.08 15.53 38.70
N ASN A 268 -20.05 14.38 39.38
CA ASN A 268 -19.49 13.15 38.81
C ASN A 268 -20.18 12.71 37.50
N GLN A 269 -21.49 12.97 37.36
CA GLN A 269 -22.24 12.73 36.13
C GLN A 269 -21.86 13.73 35.04
N SER A 270 -21.78 15.03 35.36
CA SER A 270 -21.29 16.06 34.44
C SER A 270 -19.86 15.77 33.96
N ASP A 271 -19.00 15.27 34.85
CA ASP A 271 -17.61 14.90 34.56
C ASP A 271 -17.52 13.56 33.79
N SER A 272 -18.58 12.74 33.75
CA SER A 272 -18.70 11.58 32.86
C SER A 272 -19.14 12.01 31.47
N ILE A 273 -20.24 12.78 31.40
CA ILE A 273 -20.81 13.33 30.17
C ILE A 273 -19.77 14.20 29.45
N GLY A 274 -18.95 14.98 30.17
CA GLY A 274 -17.85 15.76 29.60
C GLY A 274 -16.84 14.89 28.85
N ARG A 275 -16.42 13.75 29.42
CA ARG A 275 -15.49 12.80 28.79
C ARG A 275 -16.13 12.02 27.64
N GLU A 276 -17.43 11.71 27.73
CA GLU A 276 -18.20 11.13 26.63
C GLU A 276 -18.29 12.12 25.45
N VAL A 277 -18.54 13.40 25.73
CA VAL A 277 -18.53 14.49 24.72
C VAL A 277 -17.15 14.71 24.13
N GLU A 278 -16.07 14.68 24.92
CA GLU A 278 -14.70 14.73 24.41
C GLU A 278 -14.40 13.56 23.47
N THR A 279 -14.76 12.34 23.87
CA THR A 279 -14.59 11.12 23.04
C THR A 279 -15.35 11.24 21.72
N ILE A 280 -16.62 11.64 21.77
CA ILE A 280 -17.45 11.89 20.58
C ILE A 280 -16.87 13.00 19.70
N ASN A 281 -16.22 14.02 20.28
CA ASN A 281 -15.58 15.10 19.53
C ASN A 281 -14.27 14.65 18.84
N GLU A 282 -13.50 13.75 19.47
CA GLU A 282 -12.35 13.10 18.83
C GLU A 282 -12.79 12.16 17.69
N GLU A 283 -13.85 11.36 17.89
CA GLU A 283 -14.45 10.54 16.83
C GLU A 283 -14.94 11.39 15.65
N ASN A 284 -15.68 12.48 15.91
CA ASN A 284 -16.13 13.41 14.87
C ASN A 284 -14.95 14.05 14.12
N LYS A 285 -13.85 14.37 14.81
CA LYS A 285 -12.63 14.91 14.18
C LYS A 285 -11.93 13.86 13.29
N ALA A 286 -11.90 12.59 13.70
CA ALA A 286 -11.38 11.49 12.89
C ALA A 286 -12.28 11.20 11.67
N LEU A 287 -13.61 11.26 11.84
CA LEU A 287 -14.58 11.16 10.76
C LEU A 287 -14.45 12.34 9.78
N GLN A 288 -14.24 13.57 10.26
CA GLN A 288 -14.01 14.73 9.41
C GLN A 288 -12.74 14.56 8.56
N GLY A 289 -11.60 14.16 9.15
CA GLY A 289 -10.38 13.90 8.39
C GLY A 289 -10.53 12.75 7.37
N SER A 290 -11.32 11.74 7.71
CA SER A 290 -11.69 10.65 6.79
C SER A 290 -12.56 11.15 5.63
N LEU A 291 -13.52 12.03 5.91
CA LEU A 291 -14.43 12.62 4.93
C LEU A 291 -13.72 13.63 4.02
N GLU A 292 -12.75 14.38 4.52
CA GLU A 292 -11.84 15.23 3.74
C GLU A 292 -10.93 14.39 2.83
N SER A 293 -10.41 13.26 3.33
CA SER A 293 -9.65 12.28 2.52
C SER A 293 -10.51 11.68 1.40
N LEU A 294 -11.77 11.33 1.69
CA LEU A 294 -12.73 10.85 0.69
C LEU A 294 -13.11 11.93 -0.32
N ARG A 295 -13.24 13.20 0.09
CA ARG A 295 -13.44 14.33 -0.83
C ARG A 295 -12.23 14.54 -1.76
N HIS A 296 -11.01 14.43 -1.24
CA HIS A 296 -9.80 14.49 -2.07
C HIS A 296 -9.75 13.33 -3.08
N LEU A 297 -10.07 12.11 -2.64
CA LEU A 297 -10.15 10.94 -3.52
C LEU A 297 -11.23 11.11 -4.59
N LEU A 298 -12.42 11.63 -4.24
CA LEU A 298 -13.51 11.91 -5.18
C LEU A 298 -13.11 12.98 -6.21
N ASN A 299 -12.38 14.02 -5.81
CA ASN A 299 -11.85 15.01 -6.74
C ASN A 299 -10.77 14.42 -7.67
N THR A 300 -9.93 13.50 -7.17
CA THR A 300 -8.92 12.81 -8.01
C THR A 300 -9.52 11.73 -8.93
N THR A 301 -10.62 11.08 -8.56
CA THR A 301 -11.35 10.19 -9.48
C THR A 301 -12.19 10.97 -10.49
N SER A 302 -12.83 12.08 -10.09
CA SER A 302 -13.57 12.99 -10.99
C SER A 302 -12.67 13.61 -12.06
N THR A 303 -11.49 14.13 -11.68
CA THR A 303 -10.51 14.67 -12.64
C THR A 303 -9.96 13.59 -13.58
N LYS A 304 -9.66 12.38 -13.08
CA LYS A 304 -9.30 11.23 -13.93
C LYS A 304 -10.43 10.82 -14.88
N LEU A 305 -11.69 10.84 -14.43
CA LEU A 305 -12.85 10.54 -15.27
C LEU A 305 -13.02 11.60 -16.38
N HIS A 306 -12.79 12.88 -16.06
CA HIS A 306 -12.80 13.96 -17.05
C HIS A 306 -11.69 13.80 -18.10
N GLN A 307 -10.45 13.47 -17.66
CA GLN A 307 -9.34 13.14 -18.56
C GLN A 307 -9.66 11.92 -19.44
N MET A 308 -10.19 10.84 -18.85
CA MET A 308 -10.66 9.65 -19.58
C MET A 308 -11.73 10.01 -20.61
N THR A 309 -12.63 10.94 -20.29
CA THR A 309 -13.67 11.42 -21.21
C THR A 309 -13.07 12.19 -22.38
N ILE A 310 -12.08 13.04 -22.15
CA ILE A 310 -11.36 13.76 -23.22
C ILE A 310 -10.62 12.77 -24.14
N VAL A 311 -9.88 11.81 -23.57
CA VAL A 311 -9.18 10.77 -24.36
C VAL A 311 -10.19 9.93 -25.15
N THR A 312 -11.32 9.56 -24.54
CA THR A 312 -12.38 8.77 -25.19
C THR A 312 -13.06 9.54 -26.33
N THR A 313 -13.32 10.85 -26.19
CA THR A 313 -13.91 11.65 -27.26
C THR A 313 -12.92 11.92 -28.40
N ALA A 314 -11.64 12.15 -28.08
CA ALA A 314 -10.56 12.24 -29.06
C ALA A 314 -10.42 10.93 -29.87
N TYR A 315 -10.28 9.78 -29.20
CA TYR A 315 -10.22 8.46 -29.83
C TYR A 315 -11.44 8.16 -30.71
N ASN A 316 -12.66 8.47 -30.23
CA ASN A 316 -13.87 8.33 -31.03
C ASN A 316 -13.95 9.30 -32.22
N SER A 317 -13.19 10.40 -32.23
CA SER A 317 -13.02 11.26 -33.41
C SER A 317 -11.97 10.68 -34.37
N GLU A 318 -10.88 10.13 -33.84
CA GLU A 318 -9.81 9.48 -34.60
C GLU A 318 -10.34 8.26 -35.37
N VAL A 319 -11.09 7.37 -34.72
CA VAL A 319 -11.75 6.23 -35.35
C VAL A 319 -12.74 6.66 -36.45
N LYS A 320 -13.39 7.83 -36.31
CA LYS A 320 -14.25 8.40 -37.37
C LYS A 320 -13.43 8.96 -38.54
N ILE A 321 -12.26 9.53 -38.28
CA ILE A 321 -11.33 10.01 -39.31
C ILE A 321 -10.72 8.81 -40.06
N GLN A 322 -10.19 7.82 -39.35
CA GLN A 322 -9.66 6.57 -39.91
C GLN A 322 -10.71 5.84 -40.77
N LYS A 323 -11.98 5.73 -40.33
CA LYS A 323 -13.06 5.15 -41.15
C LYS A 323 -13.34 5.95 -42.43
N ARG A 324 -13.22 7.28 -42.42
CA ARG A 324 -13.31 8.11 -43.65
C ARG A 324 -12.10 7.92 -44.56
N ILE A 325 -10.89 7.80 -44.00
CA ILE A 325 -9.65 7.56 -44.76
C ILE A 325 -9.71 6.18 -45.41
N GLY A 326 -10.05 5.12 -44.67
CA GLY A 326 -10.27 3.77 -45.21
C GLY A 326 -11.33 3.76 -46.32
N ALA A 327 -12.48 4.38 -46.09
CA ALA A 327 -13.53 4.51 -47.11
C ALA A 327 -13.13 5.39 -48.31
N LYS A 328 -12.05 6.17 -48.24
CA LYS A 328 -11.46 6.90 -49.37
C LYS A 328 -10.42 6.05 -50.10
N LEU A 329 -9.54 5.37 -49.35
CA LEU A 329 -8.53 4.45 -49.89
C LEU A 329 -9.17 3.27 -50.64
N VAL A 330 -10.30 2.73 -50.15
CA VAL A 330 -11.08 1.72 -50.87
C VAL A 330 -11.54 2.25 -52.23
N ARG A 331 -12.14 3.44 -52.29
CA ARG A 331 -12.56 4.06 -53.56
C ARG A 331 -11.41 4.45 -54.49
N GLU A 332 -10.25 4.80 -53.93
CA GLU A 332 -9.05 5.07 -54.72
C GLU A 332 -8.41 3.78 -55.25
N ALA A 333 -8.56 2.65 -54.54
CA ALA A 333 -8.16 1.32 -55.00
C ALA A 333 -9.15 0.74 -56.04
N GLU A 334 -10.46 0.91 -55.85
CA GLU A 334 -11.52 0.57 -56.82
C GLU A 334 -11.26 1.32 -58.14
N ALA A 335 -11.10 2.65 -58.09
CA ALA A 335 -10.79 3.46 -59.26
C ALA A 335 -9.38 3.23 -59.85
N ALA A 336 -8.48 2.55 -59.13
CA ALA A 336 -7.20 2.08 -59.68
C ALA A 336 -7.36 0.71 -60.39
N ALA A 337 -8.15 -0.20 -59.82
CA ALA A 337 -8.48 -1.48 -60.42
C ALA A 337 -9.28 -1.31 -61.73
N GLU A 338 -10.25 -0.39 -61.79
CA GLU A 338 -10.96 -0.03 -63.02
C GLU A 338 -9.99 0.44 -64.12
N ARG A 339 -9.02 1.30 -63.78
CA ARG A 339 -7.99 1.77 -64.73
C ARG A 339 -7.05 0.64 -65.16
N GLN A 340 -6.68 -0.26 -64.25
CA GLN A 340 -5.87 -1.43 -64.59
C GLN A 340 -6.63 -2.34 -65.56
N GLN A 341 -7.89 -2.67 -65.26
CA GLN A 341 -8.74 -3.49 -66.13
C GLN A 341 -8.92 -2.85 -67.52
N GLN A 342 -9.09 -1.53 -67.59
CA GLN A 342 -9.16 -0.83 -68.87
C GLN A 342 -7.82 -0.86 -69.62
N ALA A 343 -6.69 -0.69 -68.94
CA ALA A 343 -5.36 -0.81 -69.55
C ALA A 343 -5.06 -2.25 -70.03
N GLU A 344 -5.53 -3.27 -69.32
CA GLU A 344 -5.43 -4.68 -69.73
C GLU A 344 -6.28 -4.97 -70.98
N LEU A 345 -7.50 -4.42 -71.06
CA LEU A 345 -8.34 -4.49 -72.26
C LEU A 345 -7.71 -3.77 -73.46
N GLU A 346 -7.09 -2.60 -73.25
CA GLU A 346 -6.34 -1.88 -74.28
C GLU A 346 -5.08 -2.66 -74.72
N ALA A 347 -4.37 -3.29 -73.79
CA ALA A 347 -3.20 -4.13 -74.08
C ALA A 347 -3.56 -5.38 -74.88
N GLU A 348 -4.63 -6.10 -74.54
CA GLU A 348 -5.12 -7.23 -75.34
C GLU A 348 -5.64 -6.75 -76.71
N GLY A 349 -6.27 -5.56 -76.76
CA GLY A 349 -6.66 -4.86 -77.98
C GLY A 349 -5.48 -4.39 -78.84
N LEU A 350 -4.27 -4.28 -78.31
CA LEU A 350 -3.02 -4.03 -79.05
C LEU A 350 -2.36 -5.35 -79.48
N LYS A 351 -2.29 -6.33 -78.58
CA LYS A 351 -1.77 -7.69 -78.82
C LYS A 351 -2.50 -8.40 -79.96
N THR A 352 -3.83 -8.26 -80.03
CA THR A 352 -4.65 -8.77 -81.16
C THR A 352 -4.38 -8.04 -82.47
N ARG A 353 -4.08 -6.73 -82.45
CA ARG A 353 -3.64 -5.98 -83.64
C ARG A 353 -2.23 -6.39 -84.09
N ILE A 354 -1.30 -6.56 -83.16
CA ILE A 354 0.05 -7.07 -83.45
C ILE A 354 -0.03 -8.49 -84.03
N GLY A 355 -0.88 -9.36 -83.48
CA GLY A 355 -1.12 -10.70 -84.01
C GLY A 355 -1.66 -10.71 -85.45
N LYS A 356 -2.54 -9.76 -85.80
CA LYS A 356 -2.98 -9.57 -87.19
C LYS A 356 -1.85 -9.11 -88.10
N MET A 357 -1.10 -8.07 -87.71
CA MET A 357 0.04 -7.61 -88.51
C MET A 357 1.10 -8.70 -88.70
N LEU A 358 1.38 -9.53 -87.69
CA LEU A 358 2.31 -10.66 -87.80
C LEU A 358 1.80 -11.77 -88.74
N ALA A 359 0.49 -12.01 -88.80
CA ALA A 359 -0.11 -12.91 -89.79
C ALA A 359 -0.04 -12.32 -91.20
N GLU A 360 -0.29 -11.02 -91.35
CA GLU A 360 -0.18 -10.27 -92.61
C GLU A 360 1.27 -10.24 -93.13
N THR A 361 2.27 -9.95 -92.28
CA THR A 361 3.69 -10.00 -92.68
C THR A 361 4.11 -11.41 -93.08
N LYS A 362 3.69 -12.44 -92.33
CA LYS A 362 3.98 -13.84 -92.68
C LYS A 362 3.37 -14.25 -94.03
N ASN A 363 2.15 -13.80 -94.34
CA ASN A 363 1.52 -14.04 -95.64
C ASN A 363 2.28 -13.31 -96.76
N MET A 364 2.76 -12.09 -96.51
CA MET A 364 3.59 -11.34 -97.47
C MET A 364 4.98 -11.95 -97.66
N GLU A 365 5.60 -12.51 -96.61
CA GLU A 365 6.84 -13.29 -96.70
C GLU A 365 6.66 -14.56 -97.54
N GLN A 366 5.55 -15.29 -97.33
CA GLN A 366 5.22 -16.45 -98.16
C GLN A 366 5.01 -16.08 -99.63
N LEU A 367 4.28 -14.99 -99.91
CA LEU A 367 4.09 -14.47 -101.27
C LEU A 367 5.42 -14.04 -101.92
N LEU A 368 6.31 -13.42 -101.14
CA LEU A 368 7.64 -13.03 -101.60
C LEU A 368 8.51 -14.24 -101.93
N GLU A 369 8.47 -15.31 -101.13
CA GLU A 369 9.19 -16.56 -101.45
C GLU A 369 8.58 -17.28 -102.67
N THR A 370 7.26 -17.27 -102.88
CA THR A 370 6.70 -17.80 -104.14
C THR A 370 7.14 -16.98 -105.34
N GLN A 371 7.17 -15.65 -105.26
CA GLN A 371 7.66 -14.78 -106.34
C GLN A 371 9.18 -14.94 -106.59
N LYS A 372 9.98 -15.16 -105.54
CA LYS A 372 11.40 -15.55 -105.69
C LYS A 372 11.54 -16.88 -106.39
N HIS A 373 10.73 -17.88 -106.05
CA HIS A 373 10.77 -19.19 -106.69
C HIS A 373 10.36 -19.12 -108.17
N GLU A 374 9.28 -18.40 -108.48
CA GLU A 374 8.83 -18.13 -109.86
C GLU A 374 9.91 -17.39 -110.69
N THR A 375 10.56 -16.36 -110.12
CA THR A 375 11.65 -15.65 -110.81
C THR A 375 12.92 -16.50 -110.96
N ILE A 376 13.23 -17.40 -110.02
CA ILE A 376 14.31 -18.39 -110.18
C ILE A 376 13.98 -19.38 -111.31
N ILE A 377 12.74 -19.85 -111.42
CA ILE A 377 12.28 -20.71 -112.53
C ILE A 377 12.38 -19.95 -113.86
N ALA A 378 11.89 -18.71 -113.91
CA ALA A 378 11.96 -17.87 -115.10
C ALA A 378 13.41 -17.58 -115.54
N GLN A 379 14.32 -17.30 -114.60
CA GLN A 379 15.75 -17.17 -114.90
C GLN A 379 16.38 -18.49 -115.36
N GLY A 380 15.92 -19.64 -114.86
CA GLY A 380 16.32 -20.95 -115.36
C GLY A 380 15.89 -21.18 -116.80
N ALA A 381 14.64 -20.84 -117.14
CA ALA A 381 14.13 -20.88 -118.50
C ALA A 381 14.89 -19.93 -119.44
N ILE A 382 15.19 -18.70 -118.99
CA ILE A 382 16.00 -17.73 -119.75
C ILE A 382 17.41 -18.29 -120.02
N ARG A 383 18.11 -18.83 -119.01
CA ARG A 383 19.44 -19.44 -119.20
C ARG A 383 19.42 -20.64 -120.16
N ASN A 384 18.33 -21.41 -120.18
CA ASN A 384 18.16 -22.49 -121.16
C ASN A 384 17.95 -21.93 -122.57
N MET A 385 17.12 -20.90 -122.73
CA MET A 385 16.93 -20.22 -124.02
C MET A 385 18.22 -19.52 -124.51
N ASP A 386 19.01 -18.89 -123.63
CA ASP A 386 20.31 -18.30 -123.98
C ASP A 386 21.32 -19.37 -124.44
N SER A 387 21.30 -20.55 -123.81
CA SER A 387 22.10 -21.70 -124.23
C SER A 387 21.67 -22.24 -125.61
N GLU A 388 20.36 -22.33 -125.86
CA GLU A 388 19.82 -22.74 -127.15
C GLU A 388 20.12 -21.70 -128.25
N ILE A 389 19.93 -20.41 -127.98
CA ILE A 389 20.31 -19.29 -128.86
C ILE A 389 21.82 -19.33 -129.15
N SER A 390 22.66 -19.66 -128.16
CA SER A 390 24.11 -19.82 -128.36
C SER A 390 24.44 -21.00 -129.29
N GLN A 391 23.76 -22.14 -129.13
CA GLN A 391 23.91 -23.31 -130.00
C GLN A 391 23.40 -23.04 -131.43
N LEU A 392 22.26 -22.35 -131.57
CA LEU A 392 21.72 -21.89 -132.85
C LEU A 392 22.63 -20.87 -133.53
N THR A 393 23.28 -19.99 -132.76
CA THR A 393 24.26 -19.03 -133.29
C THR A 393 25.55 -19.73 -133.75
N ALA A 394 26.05 -20.71 -132.98
CA ALA A 394 27.21 -21.51 -133.36
C ALA A 394 26.95 -22.35 -134.61
N THR A 395 25.80 -23.02 -134.70
CA THR A 395 25.40 -23.78 -135.90
C THR A 395 25.18 -22.88 -137.11
N LYS A 396 24.56 -21.70 -136.94
CA LYS A 396 24.47 -20.67 -137.99
C LYS A 396 25.85 -20.24 -138.49
N ALA A 397 26.83 -20.03 -137.60
CA ALA A 397 28.20 -19.67 -138.00
C ALA A 397 28.88 -20.79 -138.81
N VAL A 398 28.72 -22.06 -138.40
CA VAL A 398 29.22 -23.23 -139.15
C VAL A 398 28.54 -23.35 -140.52
N LEU A 399 27.23 -23.11 -140.61
CA LEU A 399 26.49 -23.13 -141.87
C LEU A 399 26.88 -21.98 -142.80
N SER A 400 27.08 -20.77 -142.27
CA SER A 400 27.60 -19.62 -143.03
C SER A 400 28.96 -19.96 -143.61
N LYS A 401 29.91 -20.43 -142.79
CA LYS A 401 31.23 -20.82 -143.28
C LYS A 401 31.16 -21.90 -144.37
N ARG A 402 30.29 -22.90 -144.22
CA ARG A 402 30.08 -23.93 -145.27
C ARG A 402 29.52 -23.35 -146.57
N TRP A 403 28.68 -22.32 -146.48
CA TRP A 403 28.18 -21.58 -147.65
C TRP A 403 29.30 -20.74 -148.29
N ASP A 404 30.09 -20.03 -147.50
CA ASP A 404 31.27 -19.27 -147.96
C ASP A 404 32.31 -20.19 -148.66
N ASP A 405 32.62 -21.34 -148.04
CA ASP A 405 33.50 -22.37 -148.62
C ASP A 405 32.95 -22.93 -149.94
N ALA A 406 31.62 -23.09 -150.06
CA ALA A 406 30.94 -23.55 -151.27
C ALA A 406 30.91 -22.48 -152.37
N VAL A 407 30.65 -21.22 -152.04
CA VAL A 407 30.73 -20.08 -152.98
C VAL A 407 32.17 -19.94 -153.50
N ALA A 408 33.17 -20.04 -152.62
CA ALA A 408 34.57 -20.06 -153.03
C ALA A 408 34.92 -21.29 -153.90
N ALA A 409 34.29 -22.45 -153.69
CA ALA A 409 34.42 -23.61 -154.57
C ALA A 409 33.78 -23.36 -155.96
N MET A 410 32.63 -22.70 -156.03
CA MET A 410 32.00 -22.26 -157.28
C MET A 410 32.90 -21.27 -158.03
N SER A 411 33.41 -20.21 -157.37
CA SER A 411 34.32 -19.25 -158.00
C SER A 411 35.59 -19.90 -158.54
N ARG A 412 36.15 -20.90 -157.83
CA ARG A 412 37.29 -21.69 -158.31
C ARG A 412 36.92 -22.55 -159.54
N ARG A 413 35.75 -23.22 -159.52
CA ARG A 413 35.24 -23.97 -160.68
C ARG A 413 35.06 -23.06 -161.89
N ASP A 414 34.46 -21.89 -161.71
CA ASP A 414 34.14 -20.98 -162.79
C ASP A 414 35.41 -20.35 -163.38
N ALA A 415 36.43 -20.07 -162.54
CA ALA A 415 37.77 -19.72 -163.01
C ALA A 415 38.46 -20.87 -163.80
N THR A 416 38.26 -22.15 -163.42
CA THR A 416 38.75 -23.27 -164.24
C THR A 416 37.99 -23.45 -165.55
N LEU A 417 36.69 -23.14 -165.60
CA LEU A 417 35.90 -23.14 -166.83
C LEU A 417 36.36 -22.02 -167.78
N GLN A 418 36.67 -20.83 -167.24
CA GLN A 418 37.32 -19.75 -167.99
C GLN A 418 38.64 -20.23 -168.61
N LEU A 419 39.53 -20.85 -167.82
CA LEU A 419 40.82 -21.34 -168.28
C LEU A 419 40.70 -22.47 -169.34
N VAL A 420 39.68 -23.32 -169.23
CA VAL A 420 39.33 -24.31 -170.27
C VAL A 420 38.84 -23.63 -171.55
N SER A 421 38.08 -22.54 -171.45
CA SER A 421 37.65 -21.74 -172.61
C SER A 421 38.85 -21.08 -173.29
N ASP A 422 39.75 -20.44 -172.53
CA ASP A 422 40.98 -19.83 -173.05
C ASP A 422 41.87 -20.88 -173.76
N ASN A 423 41.95 -22.10 -173.21
CA ASN A 423 42.67 -23.20 -173.86
C ASN A 423 41.96 -23.71 -175.12
N HIS A 424 40.62 -23.76 -175.13
CA HIS A 424 39.87 -24.12 -176.33
C HIS A 424 40.09 -23.10 -177.46
N GLU A 425 40.18 -21.80 -177.17
CA GLU A 425 40.53 -20.79 -178.18
C GLU A 425 41.98 -20.95 -178.67
N ARG A 426 42.95 -21.22 -177.78
CA ARG A 426 44.36 -21.50 -178.16
C ARG A 426 44.48 -22.74 -179.05
N ASP A 427 43.78 -23.81 -178.71
CA ASP A 427 43.81 -25.04 -179.51
C ASP A 427 43.02 -24.88 -180.82
N ARG A 428 42.01 -24.01 -180.86
CA ARG A 428 41.34 -23.58 -182.11
C ARG A 428 42.26 -22.76 -183.01
N THR A 429 43.13 -21.88 -182.48
CA THR A 429 44.13 -21.19 -183.30
C THR A 429 45.20 -22.15 -183.81
N ARG A 430 45.69 -23.08 -182.97
CA ARG A 430 46.61 -24.15 -183.39
C ARG A 430 46.01 -25.07 -184.46
N LEU A 431 44.71 -25.36 -184.38
CA LEU A 431 44.01 -26.13 -185.40
C LEU A 431 44.00 -25.41 -186.75
N ALA A 432 43.82 -24.08 -186.76
CA ALA A 432 43.88 -23.27 -187.99
C ALA A 432 45.30 -23.23 -188.59
N GLU A 433 46.34 -23.18 -187.76
CA GLU A 433 47.74 -23.30 -188.19
C GLU A 433 48.01 -24.70 -188.79
N ALA A 434 47.65 -25.76 -188.07
CA ALA A 434 47.81 -27.14 -188.51
C ALA A 434 46.96 -27.46 -189.77
N GLU A 435 45.81 -26.80 -189.97
CA GLU A 435 45.05 -26.90 -191.21
C GLU A 435 45.77 -26.30 -192.42
N MET A 436 46.57 -25.24 -192.24
CA MET A 436 47.42 -24.71 -193.32
C MET A 436 48.55 -25.69 -193.65
N GLU A 437 49.23 -26.23 -192.64
CA GLU A 437 50.26 -27.25 -192.84
C GLU A 437 49.69 -28.51 -193.50
N LEU A 438 48.52 -28.98 -193.07
CA LEU A 438 47.83 -30.13 -193.66
C LEU A 438 47.43 -29.89 -195.13
N ARG A 439 47.12 -28.65 -195.52
CA ARG A 439 46.91 -28.29 -196.93
C ARG A 439 48.20 -28.40 -197.75
N GLN A 440 49.36 -28.02 -197.19
CA GLN A 440 50.66 -28.24 -197.84
C GLN A 440 50.99 -29.74 -197.94
N TYR A 441 50.81 -30.51 -196.87
CA TYR A 441 51.07 -31.95 -196.85
C TYR A 441 50.13 -32.75 -197.76
N LYS A 442 48.87 -32.37 -197.92
CA LYS A 442 47.94 -33.04 -198.87
C LYS A 442 48.41 -32.96 -200.33
N VAL A 443 49.06 -31.85 -200.72
CA VAL A 443 49.68 -31.71 -202.06
C VAL A 443 50.89 -32.66 -202.22
N GLN A 444 51.58 -33.01 -201.13
CA GLN A 444 52.66 -34.01 -201.14
C GLN A 444 52.10 -35.45 -201.11
N HIS A 445 51.07 -35.71 -200.29
CA HIS A 445 50.45 -37.03 -200.13
C HIS A 445 49.87 -37.58 -201.44
N ALA A 446 49.23 -36.72 -202.25
CA ALA A 446 48.70 -37.09 -203.57
C ALA A 446 49.78 -37.56 -204.58
N LYS A 447 51.07 -37.25 -204.35
CA LYS A 447 52.20 -37.81 -205.12
C LYS A 447 52.63 -39.20 -204.62
N LEU A 448 52.33 -39.55 -203.37
CA LEU A 448 52.74 -40.80 -202.71
C LEU A 448 51.67 -41.90 -202.80
N GLU A 449 50.38 -41.57 -202.65
CA GLU A 449 49.28 -42.54 -202.82
C GLU A 449 49.31 -43.23 -204.19
N ARG A 450 49.79 -42.52 -205.21
CA ARG A 450 49.93 -43.05 -206.57
C ARG A 450 50.97 -44.18 -206.69
N LYS A 451 51.84 -44.35 -205.68
CA LYS A 451 52.76 -45.50 -205.53
C LYS A 451 52.24 -46.55 -204.53
N ALA A 452 51.41 -46.15 -203.56
CA ALA A 452 50.89 -47.07 -202.54
C ALA A 452 49.85 -48.06 -203.10
N ARG A 453 48.98 -47.59 -204.02
CA ARG A 453 47.92 -48.43 -204.62
C ARG A 453 48.43 -49.55 -205.52
N GLU A 454 49.73 -49.58 -205.84
CA GLU A 454 50.39 -50.70 -206.52
C GLU A 454 50.76 -51.85 -205.56
N LYS A 455 50.58 -51.68 -204.24
CA LYS A 455 50.99 -52.63 -203.19
C LYS A 455 49.85 -53.19 -202.32
N GLU A 456 48.74 -52.49 -202.16
CA GLU A 456 47.66 -52.92 -201.25
C GLU A 456 46.82 -54.10 -201.80
N ILE A 457 46.91 -54.39 -203.11
CA ILE A 457 46.21 -55.52 -203.77
C ILE A 457 46.72 -56.90 -203.29
N GLU A 458 47.86 -56.97 -202.59
CA GLU A 458 48.48 -58.25 -202.18
C GLU A 458 47.99 -58.85 -200.84
N ASN A 459 47.15 -58.17 -200.02
CA ASN A 459 47.10 -58.48 -198.58
C ASN A 459 45.75 -58.45 -197.81
N GLU A 460 44.59 -58.52 -198.46
CA GLU A 460 43.27 -58.49 -197.76
C GLU A 460 42.86 -59.82 -197.07
N ASP A 461 43.66 -60.89 -197.15
CA ASP A 461 43.22 -62.28 -196.93
C ASP A 461 43.25 -62.82 -195.46
N LEU A 462 43.59 -62.00 -194.45
CA LEU A 462 44.02 -62.50 -193.11
C LEU A 462 43.15 -62.15 -191.88
N GLN A 463 41.92 -61.64 -192.02
CA GLN A 463 41.16 -61.01 -190.91
C GLN A 463 39.86 -61.75 -190.49
N PHE A 464 39.83 -62.54 -189.38
CA PHE A 464 38.54 -63.22 -188.97
C PHE A 464 38.17 -63.61 -187.49
N LYS A 465 39.04 -63.77 -186.47
CA LYS A 465 38.89 -65.01 -185.61
C LYS A 465 38.75 -65.11 -184.05
N LEU A 466 38.42 -64.12 -183.17
CA LEU A 466 38.30 -64.40 -181.68
C LEU A 466 37.45 -63.42 -180.80
N GLN A 467 36.76 -63.90 -179.72
CA GLN A 467 35.87 -63.10 -178.79
C GLN A 467 35.39 -63.85 -177.47
N SER A 468 35.07 -63.18 -176.30
CA SER A 468 34.11 -63.51 -175.12
C SER A 468 34.49 -63.97 -173.61
N THR A 469 33.63 -63.73 -172.52
CA THR A 469 33.34 -64.44 -171.13
C THR A 469 33.29 -63.74 -169.63
N VAL A 470 32.67 -64.29 -168.47
CA VAL A 470 32.10 -63.68 -167.10
C VAL A 470 31.74 -64.67 -165.81
N THR A 471 31.23 -64.52 -164.46
CA THR A 471 31.32 -63.82 -163.02
C THR A 471 30.48 -64.46 -161.72
N LEU A 472 30.52 -64.06 -160.35
CA LEU A 472 29.59 -64.21 -159.03
C LEU A 472 30.16 -64.63 -157.53
N LEU A 473 29.64 -64.72 -156.19
CA LEU A 473 28.53 -64.26 -155.15
C LEU A 473 28.73 -64.46 -153.48
N THR A 474 27.74 -64.69 -152.49
CA THR A 474 27.70 -64.51 -150.90
C THR A 474 27.01 -65.61 -149.89
N THR A 475 26.58 -65.69 -148.52
CA THR A 475 26.30 -65.02 -147.10
C THR A 475 25.94 -66.10 -145.88
N THR A 476 25.47 -66.14 -144.53
CA THR A 476 24.96 -65.48 -143.16
C THR A 476 24.65 -66.57 -141.94
N SER A 477 24.12 -66.60 -140.60
CA SER A 477 23.70 -65.91 -139.23
C SER A 477 23.12 -66.97 -138.08
N THR A 478 22.61 -66.96 -136.75
CA THR A 478 22.55 -66.32 -135.29
C THR A 478 21.59 -67.01 -134.12
N ASN A 479 21.69 -66.90 -132.70
CA ASN A 479 20.73 -67.42 -131.52
C ASN A 479 21.04 -67.04 -129.94
N TYR A 480 20.47 -67.33 -128.66
CA TYR A 480 19.28 -67.92 -127.80
C TYR A 480 19.13 -67.56 -126.19
N ARG A 481 18.31 -68.20 -125.21
CA ARG A 481 17.83 -67.78 -123.75
C ARG A 481 17.21 -68.81 -122.63
N ASP A 482 17.07 -68.60 -121.24
CA ASP A 482 16.14 -69.27 -120.12
C ASP A 482 16.14 -68.65 -118.59
N LEU A 483 15.52 -68.95 -117.35
CA LEU A 483 14.56 -69.90 -116.53
C LEU A 483 13.98 -69.36 -115.06
N GLU A 484 13.29 -70.12 -114.08
CA GLU A 484 12.45 -69.67 -112.82
C GLU A 484 12.05 -70.66 -111.55
N ARG A 485 11.69 -70.23 -110.24
CA ARG A 485 10.68 -70.80 -109.14
C ARG A 485 10.76 -70.59 -107.54
N LEU A 486 9.60 -70.41 -106.80
CA LEU A 486 9.10 -71.03 -105.46
C LEU A 486 8.26 -70.14 -104.44
N VAL A 487 6.94 -70.41 -104.19
CA VAL A 487 6.11 -69.92 -103.02
C VAL A 487 4.90 -70.85 -102.72
N GLN A 488 4.71 -71.38 -101.49
CA GLN A 488 3.43 -71.77 -100.78
C GLN A 488 3.70 -72.67 -99.54
N THR A 489 2.71 -72.83 -98.64
CA THR A 489 2.75 -73.45 -97.26
C THR A 489 3.52 -72.61 -96.22
N LEU A 490 2.96 -71.94 -95.20
CA LEU A 490 1.69 -71.94 -94.43
C LEU A 490 1.53 -72.96 -93.28
N GLN A 491 1.42 -72.38 -92.07
CA GLN A 491 0.49 -72.72 -90.97
C GLN A 491 0.53 -74.12 -90.32
N THR A 492 1.20 -74.22 -89.16
CA THR A 492 0.69 -74.95 -87.96
C THR A 492 1.59 -74.73 -86.73
N THR A 493 1.06 -74.15 -85.64
CA THR A 493 1.41 -74.34 -84.21
C THR A 493 0.79 -73.20 -83.38
N GLY A 494 0.01 -73.52 -82.33
CA GLY A 494 -0.68 -72.48 -81.56
C GLY A 494 -1.63 -72.97 -80.45
N THR A 495 -1.33 -74.12 -79.84
CA THR A 495 -2.26 -74.86 -78.94
C THR A 495 -1.58 -75.45 -77.70
N THR A 496 -0.51 -74.80 -77.21
CA THR A 496 0.31 -75.31 -76.08
C THR A 496 0.50 -74.30 -74.92
N ALA A 497 -0.07 -73.10 -75.00
CA ALA A 497 0.13 -72.04 -74.00
C ALA A 497 -0.91 -72.02 -72.85
N GLU A 498 -2.04 -72.71 -72.97
CA GLU A 498 -3.19 -72.50 -72.09
C GLU A 498 -3.13 -73.31 -70.78
N HIS A 499 -2.41 -74.44 -70.74
CA HIS A 499 -2.40 -75.33 -69.56
C HIS A 499 -1.51 -74.87 -68.39
N GLU A 500 -0.62 -73.91 -68.57
CA GLU A 500 0.20 -73.36 -67.47
C GLU A 500 -0.54 -72.27 -66.66
N LEU A 501 -1.57 -71.66 -67.25
CA LEU A 501 -2.30 -70.53 -66.65
C LEU A 501 -3.19 -70.94 -65.46
N GLU A 502 -3.65 -72.20 -65.41
CA GLU A 502 -4.60 -72.68 -64.40
C GLU A 502 -3.93 -72.90 -63.03
N ARG A 503 -2.72 -73.47 -62.99
CA ARG A 503 -2.00 -73.79 -61.74
C ARG A 503 -1.60 -72.56 -60.92
N THR A 504 -1.48 -71.39 -61.56
CA THR A 504 -1.10 -70.14 -60.88
C THR A 504 -2.27 -69.45 -60.17
N LYS A 505 -3.52 -69.87 -60.40
CA LYS A 505 -4.72 -69.29 -59.77
C LYS A 505 -4.85 -69.73 -58.30
N HIS A 506 -4.88 -71.04 -58.02
CA HIS A 506 -5.01 -71.59 -56.66
C HIS A 506 -3.81 -71.36 -55.71
N ALA A 507 -2.74 -70.69 -56.17
CA ALA A 507 -1.69 -70.14 -55.34
C ALA A 507 -1.98 -68.66 -54.95
N ARG A 508 -2.61 -67.89 -55.84
CA ARG A 508 -3.07 -66.52 -55.59
C ARG A 508 -4.22 -66.49 -54.58
N ASP A 509 -5.21 -67.35 -54.75
CA ASP A 509 -6.45 -67.36 -53.96
C ASP A 509 -6.18 -67.49 -52.44
N ARG A 510 -5.31 -68.43 -52.04
CA ARG A 510 -4.93 -68.64 -50.63
C ARG A 510 -4.07 -67.52 -50.04
N ALA A 511 -3.22 -66.88 -50.85
CA ALA A 511 -2.51 -65.68 -50.41
C ALA A 511 -3.45 -64.49 -50.19
N GLN A 512 -4.59 -64.48 -50.90
CA GLN A 512 -5.60 -63.43 -50.84
C GLN A 512 -6.47 -63.52 -49.57
N GLU A 513 -6.77 -64.73 -49.07
CA GLU A 513 -7.45 -64.91 -47.77
C GLU A 513 -6.57 -64.52 -46.57
N GLU A 514 -5.29 -64.94 -46.55
CA GLU A 514 -4.35 -64.50 -45.50
C GLU A 514 -4.17 -62.97 -45.50
N ALA A 515 -4.10 -62.36 -46.69
CA ALA A 515 -4.03 -60.91 -46.82
C ALA A 515 -5.28 -60.24 -46.23
N LEU A 516 -6.48 -60.81 -46.43
CA LEU A 516 -7.73 -60.26 -45.92
C LEU A 516 -7.82 -60.28 -44.39
N GLN A 517 -7.41 -61.38 -43.73
CA GLN A 517 -7.38 -61.46 -42.27
C GLN A 517 -6.34 -60.50 -41.65
N LYS A 518 -5.17 -60.37 -42.29
CA LYS A 518 -4.14 -59.40 -41.90
C LYS A 518 -4.61 -57.95 -42.15
N GLN A 519 -5.40 -57.71 -43.20
CA GLN A 519 -6.02 -56.41 -43.48
C GLN A 519 -7.10 -56.04 -42.46
N GLN A 520 -7.92 -57.00 -42.00
CA GLN A 520 -8.92 -56.75 -40.96
C GLN A 520 -8.28 -56.38 -39.62
N THR A 521 -7.30 -57.16 -39.15
CA THR A 521 -6.56 -56.85 -37.90
C THR A 521 -5.79 -55.54 -37.96
N VAL A 522 -5.17 -55.21 -39.11
CA VAL A 522 -4.56 -53.90 -39.35
C VAL A 522 -5.61 -52.79 -39.38
N SER A 523 -6.82 -53.01 -39.93
CA SER A 523 -7.88 -52.00 -39.94
C SER A 523 -8.40 -51.68 -38.53
N GLU A 524 -8.51 -52.68 -37.66
CA GLU A 524 -8.97 -52.47 -36.28
C GLU A 524 -7.89 -51.80 -35.42
N MET A 525 -6.62 -52.15 -35.58
CA MET A 525 -5.52 -51.42 -34.94
C MET A 525 -5.40 -49.99 -35.48
N ARG A 526 -5.60 -49.76 -36.78
CA ARG A 526 -5.71 -48.41 -37.36
C ARG A 526 -6.88 -47.64 -36.74
N ARG A 527 -8.06 -48.23 -36.55
CA ARG A 527 -9.20 -47.57 -35.90
C ARG A 527 -8.91 -47.18 -34.45
N LYS A 528 -8.19 -48.03 -33.69
CA LYS A 528 -7.77 -47.74 -32.31
C LYS A 528 -6.69 -46.65 -32.26
N LEU A 529 -5.75 -46.65 -33.22
CA LEU A 529 -4.77 -45.58 -33.39
C LEU A 529 -5.43 -44.26 -33.79
N GLU A 530 -6.38 -44.27 -34.74
CA GLU A 530 -7.04 -43.03 -35.19
C GLU A 530 -7.90 -42.46 -34.06
N MET A 531 -8.66 -43.27 -33.30
CA MET A 531 -9.38 -42.76 -32.12
C MET A 531 -8.44 -42.17 -31.05
N ALA A 532 -7.31 -42.82 -30.76
CA ALA A 532 -6.33 -42.27 -29.81
C ALA A 532 -5.66 -41.00 -30.34
N ARG A 533 -5.48 -40.91 -31.66
CA ARG A 533 -4.92 -39.75 -32.35
C ARG A 533 -5.92 -38.60 -32.44
N GLU A 534 -7.20 -38.87 -32.68
CA GLU A 534 -8.30 -37.91 -32.57
C GLU A 534 -8.41 -37.37 -31.14
N GLU A 535 -8.33 -38.23 -30.11
CA GLU A 535 -8.38 -37.78 -28.72
C GLU A 535 -7.15 -36.94 -28.31
N ILE A 536 -5.95 -37.29 -28.81
CA ILE A 536 -4.74 -36.48 -28.64
C ILE A 536 -4.82 -35.18 -29.44
N ASP A 537 -5.22 -35.22 -30.71
CA ASP A 537 -5.36 -34.04 -31.57
C ASP A 537 -6.45 -33.10 -31.04
N GLU A 538 -7.53 -33.59 -30.43
CA GLU A 538 -8.57 -32.75 -29.84
C GLU A 538 -8.11 -32.11 -28.52
N LYS A 539 -7.36 -32.85 -27.68
CA LYS A 539 -6.70 -32.27 -26.49
C LYS A 539 -5.61 -31.27 -26.89
N CYS A 540 -4.85 -31.54 -27.94
CA CYS A 540 -3.87 -30.62 -28.52
C CYS A 540 -4.56 -29.42 -29.16
N LYS A 541 -5.70 -29.55 -29.84
CA LYS A 541 -6.53 -28.44 -30.33
C LYS A 541 -7.06 -27.59 -29.18
N GLN A 542 -7.56 -28.19 -28.11
CA GLN A 542 -8.05 -27.44 -26.95
C GLN A 542 -6.93 -26.67 -26.25
N ALA A 543 -5.78 -27.30 -26.00
CA ALA A 543 -4.59 -26.64 -25.46
C ALA A 543 -4.03 -25.57 -26.42
N ALA A 544 -4.02 -25.84 -27.73
CA ALA A 544 -3.58 -24.90 -28.75
C ALA A 544 -4.56 -23.74 -28.92
N MET A 545 -5.87 -23.92 -28.80
CA MET A 545 -6.85 -22.83 -28.84
C MET A 545 -6.75 -21.93 -27.59
N LEU A 546 -6.55 -22.50 -26.40
CA LEU A 546 -6.32 -21.72 -25.19
C LEU A 546 -5.00 -20.93 -25.26
N GLY A 547 -3.92 -21.59 -25.68
CA GLY A 547 -2.62 -20.94 -25.90
C GLY A 547 -2.59 -19.99 -27.11
N ALA A 548 -3.43 -20.20 -28.13
CA ALA A 548 -3.59 -19.30 -29.27
C ALA A 548 -4.49 -18.12 -28.93
N ALA A 549 -5.52 -18.25 -28.08
CA ALA A 549 -6.29 -17.11 -27.61
C ALA A 549 -5.41 -16.18 -26.76
N GLN A 550 -4.64 -16.74 -25.81
CA GLN A 550 -3.68 -15.97 -25.02
C GLN A 550 -2.59 -15.33 -25.89
N ARG A 551 -2.01 -16.07 -26.84
CA ARG A 551 -1.05 -15.50 -27.79
C ARG A 551 -1.67 -14.54 -28.80
N GLU A 552 -2.94 -14.68 -29.17
CA GLU A 552 -3.63 -13.71 -30.00
C GLU A 552 -3.84 -12.41 -29.24
N ASP A 553 -4.18 -12.44 -27.95
CA ASP A 553 -4.29 -11.22 -27.15
C ASP A 553 -2.92 -10.59 -26.86
N GLU A 554 -1.86 -11.37 -26.64
CA GLU A 554 -0.47 -10.86 -26.61
C GLU A 554 -0.03 -10.28 -27.96
N ILE A 555 -0.29 -10.97 -29.08
CA ILE A 555 0.07 -10.52 -30.43
C ILE A 555 -0.81 -9.33 -30.85
N ARG A 556 -2.06 -9.22 -30.42
CA ARG A 556 -2.91 -8.03 -30.60
C ARG A 556 -2.35 -6.86 -29.79
N ALA A 557 -1.89 -7.08 -28.56
CA ALA A 557 -1.24 -6.04 -27.76
C ALA A 557 0.09 -5.57 -28.38
N GLU A 558 0.96 -6.50 -28.81
CA GLU A 558 2.22 -6.18 -29.50
C GLU A 558 1.97 -5.54 -30.87
N ALA A 559 1.03 -6.05 -31.66
CA ALA A 559 0.67 -5.47 -32.96
C ALA A 559 -0.04 -4.12 -32.80
N GLN A 560 -0.82 -3.88 -31.75
CA GLN A 560 -1.35 -2.55 -31.46
C GLN A 560 -0.23 -1.60 -31.04
N GLN A 561 0.69 -2.02 -30.18
CA GLN A 561 1.83 -1.20 -29.76
C GLN A 561 2.76 -0.88 -30.95
N GLN A 562 2.94 -1.83 -31.87
CA GLN A 562 3.70 -1.64 -33.12
C GLN A 562 2.91 -0.85 -34.17
N ALA A 563 1.57 -0.94 -34.22
CA ALA A 563 0.71 -0.07 -35.03
C ALA A 563 0.71 1.38 -34.50
N GLU A 564 0.79 1.58 -33.19
CA GLU A 564 1.00 2.90 -32.59
C GLU A 564 2.39 3.46 -32.87
N ALA A 565 3.43 2.62 -32.82
CA ALA A 565 4.80 3.02 -33.21
C ALA A 565 4.87 3.41 -34.69
N THR A 566 4.42 2.53 -35.59
CA THR A 566 4.39 2.78 -37.04
C THR A 566 3.43 3.90 -37.44
N ASN A 567 2.36 4.19 -36.68
CA ASN A 567 1.57 5.40 -36.86
C ASN A 567 2.33 6.67 -36.49
N ARG A 568 3.15 6.69 -35.42
CA ARG A 568 4.02 7.84 -35.08
C ARG A 568 5.12 8.05 -36.13
N GLU A 569 5.67 6.97 -36.66
CA GLU A 569 6.59 7.00 -37.81
C GLU A 569 5.89 7.49 -39.09
N LEU A 570 4.66 7.03 -39.36
CA LEU A 570 3.83 7.53 -40.46
C LEU A 570 3.42 8.99 -40.27
N GLU A 571 3.14 9.47 -39.07
CA GLU A 571 2.81 10.87 -38.80
C GLU A 571 4.02 11.77 -39.07
N THR A 572 5.19 11.41 -38.54
CA THR A 572 6.44 12.15 -38.79
C THR A 572 6.86 12.09 -40.27
N PHE A 573 6.72 10.94 -40.92
CA PHE A 573 6.94 10.79 -42.37
C PHE A 573 5.90 11.55 -43.21
N ASN A 574 4.63 11.61 -42.78
CA ASN A 574 3.60 12.43 -43.44
C ASN A 574 3.85 13.94 -43.25
N VAL A 575 4.42 14.37 -42.14
CA VAL A 575 4.89 15.76 -41.96
C VAL A 575 6.05 16.06 -42.91
N ALA A 576 7.03 15.16 -43.01
CA ALA A 576 8.14 15.28 -43.98
C ALA A 576 7.64 15.29 -45.43
N LEU A 577 6.71 14.40 -45.80
CA LEU A 577 6.08 14.39 -47.12
C LEU A 577 5.26 15.65 -47.41
N ARG A 578 4.58 16.23 -46.41
CA ARG A 578 3.89 17.52 -46.57
C ARG A 578 4.88 18.66 -46.83
N HIS A 579 6.03 18.66 -46.16
CA HIS A 579 7.11 19.62 -46.39
C HIS A 579 7.68 19.47 -47.81
N GLY A 580 8.17 18.27 -48.16
CA GLY A 580 8.72 17.97 -49.48
C GLY A 580 7.72 18.18 -50.62
N LYS A 581 6.42 17.95 -50.38
CA LYS A 581 5.36 18.30 -51.33
C LYS A 581 5.20 19.82 -51.47
N ALA A 582 5.23 20.59 -50.39
CA ALA A 582 5.15 22.05 -50.47
C ALA A 582 6.35 22.66 -51.21
N GLU A 583 7.55 22.11 -51.00
CA GLU A 583 8.78 22.46 -51.73
C GLU A 583 8.69 22.07 -53.21
N ALA A 584 8.20 20.87 -53.52
CA ALA A 584 7.97 20.43 -54.90
C ALA A 584 6.91 21.29 -55.61
N GLU A 585 5.82 21.66 -54.94
CA GLU A 585 4.81 22.56 -55.50
C GLU A 585 5.33 23.99 -55.70
N LEU A 586 6.21 24.48 -54.82
CA LEU A 586 6.95 25.73 -55.03
C LEU A 586 7.83 25.63 -56.28
N LYS A 587 8.64 24.57 -56.40
CA LYS A 587 9.52 24.37 -57.55
C LYS A 587 8.73 24.18 -58.86
N VAL A 588 7.59 23.51 -58.83
CA VAL A 588 6.68 23.40 -59.97
C VAL A 588 6.08 24.77 -60.33
N ARG A 589 5.72 25.61 -59.35
CA ARG A 589 5.27 26.98 -59.62
C ARG A 589 6.36 27.84 -60.26
N GLU A 590 7.60 27.76 -59.79
CA GLU A 590 8.76 28.42 -60.43
C GLU A 590 8.94 27.94 -61.88
N LEU A 591 9.03 26.63 -62.10
CA LEU A 591 9.19 26.03 -63.43
C LEU A 591 8.02 26.34 -64.37
N LEU A 592 6.81 26.56 -63.85
CA LEU A 592 5.67 27.03 -64.64
C LEU A 592 5.80 28.50 -65.04
N THR A 593 6.36 29.37 -64.18
CA THR A 593 6.66 30.77 -64.56
C THR A 593 7.80 30.86 -65.58
N GLU A 594 8.84 30.03 -65.45
CA GLU A 594 9.93 29.90 -66.41
C GLU A 594 9.44 29.35 -67.76
N LYS A 595 8.60 28.30 -67.73
CA LYS A 595 7.94 27.78 -68.94
C LYS A 595 7.05 28.84 -69.61
N ALA A 596 6.46 29.76 -68.85
CA ALA A 596 5.67 30.86 -69.39
C ALA A 596 6.53 31.95 -70.05
N SER A 597 7.70 32.30 -69.49
CA SER A 597 8.64 33.23 -70.11
C SER A 597 9.26 32.64 -71.38
N LEU A 598 9.75 31.40 -71.32
CA LEU A 598 10.28 30.67 -72.48
C LEU A 598 9.24 30.49 -73.59
N LYS A 599 7.96 30.25 -73.26
CA LYS A 599 6.88 30.20 -74.25
C LYS A 599 6.62 31.56 -74.90
N LYS A 600 6.77 32.67 -74.17
CA LYS A 600 6.65 34.04 -74.71
C LYS A 600 7.80 34.36 -75.65
N GLU A 601 9.04 33.98 -75.28
CA GLU A 601 10.26 34.16 -76.10
C GLU A 601 10.22 33.31 -77.38
N ASN A 602 9.90 32.01 -77.26
CA ASN A 602 9.72 31.13 -78.42
C ASN A 602 8.59 31.64 -79.34
N GLY A 603 7.52 32.20 -78.76
CA GLY A 603 6.47 32.92 -79.48
C GLY A 603 6.88 34.26 -80.12
N ILE A 604 8.08 34.78 -79.87
CA ILE A 604 8.69 35.91 -80.59
C ILE A 604 9.60 35.35 -81.69
N LEU A 605 10.50 34.42 -81.36
CA LEU A 605 11.40 33.75 -82.30
C LEU A 605 10.64 33.10 -83.47
N ARG A 606 9.50 32.44 -83.18
CA ARG A 606 8.66 31.81 -84.20
C ARG A 606 8.13 32.81 -85.23
N ARG A 607 7.65 33.98 -84.80
CA ARG A 607 7.19 35.07 -85.69
C ARG A 607 8.33 35.67 -86.51
N SER A 608 9.53 35.74 -85.95
CA SER A 608 10.74 36.14 -86.70
C SER A 608 11.09 35.12 -87.78
N ASN A 609 10.94 33.82 -87.50
CA ASN A 609 11.24 32.75 -88.45
C ASN A 609 10.16 32.64 -89.54
N GLU A 610 8.89 32.83 -89.19
CA GLU A 610 7.76 32.93 -90.14
C GLU A 610 7.95 34.11 -91.11
N LEU A 611 8.48 35.26 -90.65
CA LEU A 611 8.85 36.40 -91.50
C LEU A 611 10.01 36.07 -92.46
N LEU A 612 11.10 35.48 -91.96
CA LEU A 612 12.24 35.06 -92.77
C LEU A 612 11.85 34.02 -93.84
N GLN A 613 10.95 33.10 -93.48
CA GLN A 613 10.48 32.07 -94.42
C GLN A 613 9.55 32.64 -95.50
N SER A 614 8.84 33.74 -95.23
CA SER A 614 8.13 34.50 -96.28
C SER A 614 9.12 35.09 -97.30
N GLN A 615 10.18 35.74 -96.83
CA GLN A 615 11.22 36.34 -97.69
C GLN A 615 11.96 35.28 -98.54
N LEU A 616 12.20 34.10 -97.96
CA LEU A 616 12.79 32.97 -98.69
C LEU A 616 11.88 32.46 -99.83
N ASN A 617 10.56 32.44 -99.61
CA ASN A 617 9.59 32.00 -100.62
C ASN A 617 9.48 32.99 -101.79
N GLU A 618 9.57 34.30 -101.54
CA GLU A 618 9.59 35.34 -102.59
C GLU A 618 10.81 35.18 -103.51
N LEU A 619 12.01 35.05 -102.93
CA LEU A 619 13.25 34.70 -103.67
C LEU A 619 13.12 33.38 -104.45
N GLY A 620 12.45 32.38 -103.85
CA GLY A 620 12.15 31.11 -104.49
C GLY A 620 11.13 31.20 -105.63
N GLU A 621 10.33 32.26 -105.75
CA GLU A 621 9.53 32.56 -106.94
C GLU A 621 10.32 33.28 -108.02
N GLU A 622 11.17 34.25 -107.66
CA GLU A 622 12.00 34.96 -108.63
C GLU A 622 12.92 33.99 -109.40
N HIS A 623 13.56 33.04 -108.70
CA HIS A 623 14.37 32.00 -109.34
C HIS A 623 13.58 31.17 -110.36
N ARG A 624 12.35 30.74 -110.03
CA ARG A 624 11.49 29.97 -110.95
C ARG A 624 11.06 30.78 -112.18
N ARG A 625 10.92 32.11 -112.07
CA ARG A 625 10.62 33.00 -113.21
C ARG A 625 11.82 33.09 -114.17
N VAL A 626 13.06 33.04 -113.66
CA VAL A 626 14.29 33.02 -114.46
C VAL A 626 14.45 31.69 -115.20
N ASP A 627 14.26 30.55 -114.53
CA ASP A 627 14.38 29.22 -115.15
C ASP A 627 13.39 29.03 -116.31
N TYR A 628 12.15 29.51 -116.15
CA TYR A 628 11.13 29.42 -117.21
C TYR A 628 11.48 30.27 -118.44
N ALA A 629 12.15 31.41 -118.24
CA ALA A 629 12.68 32.24 -119.33
C ALA A 629 13.88 31.60 -120.04
N TYR A 630 14.71 30.83 -119.31
CA TYR A 630 15.81 30.05 -119.87
C TYR A 630 15.31 28.90 -120.75
N GLN A 631 14.40 28.06 -120.23
CA GLN A 631 13.86 26.90 -120.95
C GLN A 631 13.17 27.29 -122.26
N ARG A 632 12.44 28.42 -122.27
CA ARG A 632 11.83 28.96 -123.49
C ARG A 632 12.87 29.33 -124.56
N ARG A 633 13.99 29.93 -124.16
CA ARG A 633 15.08 30.35 -125.08
C ARG A 633 15.81 29.16 -125.69
N ASP A 634 15.98 28.06 -124.94
CA ASP A 634 16.59 26.82 -125.45
C ASP A 634 15.71 26.15 -126.53
N HIS A 635 14.38 26.17 -126.36
CA HIS A 635 13.44 25.69 -127.38
C HIS A 635 13.55 26.49 -128.70
N ASP A 636 13.57 27.83 -128.62
CA ASP A 636 13.73 28.71 -129.78
C ASP A 636 15.05 28.44 -130.54
N LEU A 637 16.13 28.10 -129.81
CA LEU A 637 17.46 27.82 -130.35
C LEU A 637 17.49 26.50 -131.12
N ASN A 638 16.86 25.45 -130.59
CA ASN A 638 16.72 24.16 -131.28
C ASN A 638 15.86 24.28 -132.56
N LEU A 639 14.83 25.14 -132.55
CA LEU A 639 14.00 25.41 -133.73
C LEU A 639 14.79 26.10 -134.87
N LEU A 640 15.79 26.93 -134.53
CA LEU A 640 16.70 27.55 -135.49
C LEU A 640 17.72 26.55 -136.06
N ARG A 641 18.16 25.58 -135.25
CA ARG A 641 19.10 24.53 -135.67
C ARG A 641 18.52 23.61 -136.75
N SER A 642 17.27 23.17 -136.59
CA SER A 642 16.57 22.37 -137.60
C SER A 642 16.49 23.10 -138.96
N LYS A 643 16.18 24.41 -138.95
CA LYS A 643 16.12 25.23 -140.17
C LYS A 643 17.49 25.45 -140.83
N TYR A 644 18.58 25.38 -140.06
CA TYR A 644 19.94 25.41 -140.60
C TYR A 644 20.26 24.13 -141.38
N GLU A 645 19.85 22.98 -140.83
CA GLU A 645 20.08 21.65 -141.41
C GLU A 645 19.26 21.45 -142.70
N GLU A 646 18.03 21.98 -142.78
CA GLU A 646 17.23 22.02 -144.03
C GLU A 646 17.94 22.80 -145.16
N VAL A 647 18.52 23.96 -144.86
CA VAL A 647 19.19 24.81 -145.86
C VAL A 647 20.49 24.17 -146.38
N MET A 648 21.25 23.49 -145.51
CA MET A 648 22.54 22.87 -145.87
C MET A 648 22.46 21.82 -146.99
N HIS A 649 21.29 21.20 -147.22
CA HIS A 649 21.13 20.18 -148.27
C HIS A 649 20.83 20.74 -149.68
N SER A 650 20.78 22.07 -149.87
CA SER A 650 20.10 22.67 -151.03
C SER A 650 20.96 23.48 -152.03
N LEU A 651 22.26 23.71 -151.79
CA LEU A 651 23.11 24.47 -152.73
C LEU A 651 24.49 23.85 -153.00
N ASP A 652 24.60 23.27 -154.19
CA ASP A 652 25.88 23.00 -154.85
C ASP A 652 25.88 23.68 -156.23
N ALA A 653 26.16 25.00 -156.28
CA ALA A 653 26.60 25.74 -157.48
C ALA A 653 26.85 27.25 -157.23
N THR A 654 28.07 27.72 -157.53
CA THR A 654 28.45 29.11 -157.90
C THR A 654 28.02 30.32 -157.03
N GLY A 655 28.96 30.84 -156.23
CA GLY A 655 29.40 32.25 -156.43
C GLY A 655 29.05 33.36 -155.41
N SER A 656 29.37 33.23 -154.10
CA SER A 656 29.27 34.39 -153.17
C SER A 656 30.23 34.38 -151.95
N TYR A 657 31.54 34.20 -152.18
CA TYR A 657 32.52 33.95 -151.11
C TYR A 657 32.88 35.11 -150.16
N LYS A 658 32.28 36.31 -150.29
CA LYS A 658 32.60 37.45 -149.40
C LYS A 658 31.77 37.45 -148.11
N ASN A 659 30.52 37.02 -148.17
CA ASN A 659 29.65 36.92 -146.99
C ASN A 659 30.03 35.71 -146.12
N GLU A 660 30.38 34.59 -146.75
CA GLU A 660 30.75 33.35 -146.04
C GLU A 660 31.98 33.51 -145.15
N ILE A 661 32.95 34.35 -145.55
CA ILE A 661 34.14 34.65 -144.72
C ILE A 661 33.77 35.51 -143.48
N GLN A 662 32.74 36.36 -143.57
CA GLN A 662 32.20 37.05 -142.38
C GLN A 662 31.39 36.10 -141.50
N ARG A 663 30.59 35.23 -142.10
CA ARG A 663 29.82 34.18 -141.41
C ARG A 663 30.73 33.25 -140.61
N LEU A 664 31.74 32.66 -141.24
CA LEU A 664 32.72 31.77 -140.59
C LEU A 664 33.51 32.48 -139.47
N LYS A 665 33.81 33.78 -139.61
CA LYS A 665 34.42 34.57 -138.52
C LYS A 665 33.47 34.78 -137.33
N LYS A 666 32.17 34.93 -137.58
CA LYS A 666 31.15 35.00 -136.54
C LYS A 666 30.98 33.64 -135.86
N GLU A 667 30.82 32.57 -136.62
CA GLU A 667 30.66 31.20 -136.12
C GLU A 667 31.89 30.76 -135.29
N LEU A 668 33.11 31.18 -135.65
CA LEU A 668 34.32 30.94 -134.85
C LEU A 668 34.35 31.76 -133.55
N ALA A 669 33.75 32.97 -133.53
CA ALA A 669 33.58 33.76 -132.31
C ALA A 669 32.49 33.17 -131.40
N ASP A 670 31.36 32.75 -131.97
CA ASP A 670 30.26 32.10 -131.27
C ASP A 670 30.71 30.75 -130.68
N GLY A 671 31.52 29.97 -131.41
CA GLY A 671 32.15 28.73 -130.90
C GLY A 671 33.17 28.95 -129.78
N ARG A 672 33.90 30.08 -129.79
CA ARG A 672 34.76 30.46 -128.64
C ARG A 672 33.94 30.88 -127.42
N ALA A 673 32.82 31.55 -127.62
CA ALA A 673 31.88 31.86 -126.53
C ALA A 673 31.23 30.59 -125.96
N GLU A 674 30.96 29.58 -126.79
CA GLU A 674 30.45 28.28 -126.33
C GLU A 674 31.49 27.50 -125.53
N ILE A 675 32.75 27.43 -125.97
CA ILE A 675 33.83 26.81 -125.19
C ILE A 675 33.97 27.49 -123.80
N ALA A 676 33.83 28.82 -123.73
CA ALA A 676 33.82 29.54 -122.46
C ALA A 676 32.60 29.18 -121.57
N ARG A 677 31.40 29.02 -122.16
CA ARG A 677 30.21 28.53 -121.44
C ARG A 677 30.40 27.12 -120.91
N CYS A 678 30.85 26.17 -121.74
CA CYS A 678 31.15 24.80 -121.30
C CYS A 678 32.21 24.78 -120.18
N GLN A 679 33.23 25.64 -120.26
CA GLN A 679 34.25 25.76 -119.22
C GLN A 679 33.70 26.34 -117.91
N GLN A 680 32.75 27.27 -117.95
CA GLN A 680 32.04 27.75 -116.76
C GLN A 680 31.17 26.64 -116.13
N VAL A 681 30.35 25.94 -116.91
CA VAL A 681 29.50 24.84 -116.43
C VAL A 681 30.36 23.73 -115.82
N TRP A 682 31.51 23.41 -116.41
CA TRP A 682 32.47 22.46 -115.81
C TRP A 682 33.04 22.97 -114.47
N GLN A 683 33.37 24.26 -114.34
CA GLN A 683 33.78 24.83 -113.05
C GLN A 683 32.65 24.81 -112.01
N GLU A 684 31.40 24.95 -112.42
CA GLU A 684 30.23 24.85 -111.54
C GLU A 684 30.00 23.41 -111.07
N TYR A 685 30.09 22.42 -111.96
CA TYR A 685 30.10 21.00 -111.61
C TYR A 685 31.25 20.63 -110.65
N GLN A 686 32.45 21.20 -110.83
CA GLN A 686 33.55 21.01 -109.87
C GLN A 686 33.23 21.61 -108.49
N LYS A 687 32.60 22.80 -108.42
CA LYS A 687 32.15 23.39 -107.14
C LYS A 687 31.11 22.50 -106.44
N GLU A 688 30.19 21.89 -107.19
CA GLU A 688 29.19 20.97 -106.64
C GLU A 688 29.82 19.64 -106.17
N SER A 689 30.75 19.08 -106.94
CA SER A 689 31.52 17.90 -106.53
C SER A 689 32.30 18.14 -105.23
N ILE A 690 32.85 19.34 -105.05
CA ILE A 690 33.52 19.76 -103.81
C ILE A 690 32.53 19.87 -102.64
N LYS A 691 31.36 20.51 -102.83
CA LYS A 691 30.29 20.56 -101.80
C LYS A 691 29.83 19.16 -101.38
N ALA A 692 29.65 18.25 -102.35
CA ALA A 692 29.26 16.87 -102.10
C ALA A 692 30.30 16.13 -101.24
N LYS A 693 31.60 16.26 -101.57
CA LYS A 693 32.70 15.70 -100.76
C LYS A 693 32.71 16.27 -99.34
N GLN A 694 32.64 17.59 -99.18
CA GLN A 694 32.56 18.25 -97.86
C GLN A 694 31.37 17.74 -97.02
N THR A 695 30.26 17.39 -97.66
CA THR A 695 29.08 16.81 -96.99
C THR A 695 29.33 15.37 -96.55
N ILE A 696 29.98 14.55 -97.39
CA ILE A 696 30.39 13.17 -97.05
C ILE A 696 31.43 13.18 -95.92
N ASP A 697 32.40 14.08 -95.96
CA ASP A 697 33.43 14.23 -94.92
C ASP A 697 32.78 14.57 -93.57
N LYS A 698 31.82 15.50 -93.56
CA LYS A 698 31.05 15.85 -92.36
C LYS A 698 30.24 14.66 -91.83
N LEU A 699 29.46 13.98 -92.68
CA LEU A 699 28.69 12.80 -92.28
C LEU A 699 29.58 11.66 -91.76
N THR A 700 30.81 11.56 -92.24
CA THR A 700 31.82 10.62 -91.76
C THR A 700 32.31 11.00 -90.34
N GLN A 701 32.54 12.29 -90.07
CA GLN A 701 32.87 12.80 -88.75
C GLN A 701 31.71 12.62 -87.75
N ASP A 702 30.48 12.93 -88.16
CA ASP A 702 29.26 12.74 -87.35
C ASP A 702 29.07 11.24 -87.00
N ASN A 703 29.32 10.32 -87.94
CA ASN A 703 29.28 8.87 -87.70
C ASN A 703 30.35 8.39 -86.72
N ALA A 704 31.57 8.93 -86.81
CA ALA A 704 32.65 8.63 -85.87
C ALA A 704 32.31 9.13 -84.44
N TYR A 705 31.79 10.35 -84.31
CA TYR A 705 31.33 10.91 -83.04
C TYR A 705 30.23 10.06 -82.40
N LEU A 706 29.21 9.65 -83.18
CA LEU A 706 28.13 8.78 -82.69
C LEU A 706 28.64 7.41 -82.20
N LYS A 707 29.65 6.82 -82.87
CA LYS A 707 30.31 5.59 -82.40
C LYS A 707 31.03 5.78 -81.06
N THR A 708 31.70 6.91 -80.86
CA THR A 708 32.31 7.24 -79.56
C THR A 708 31.24 7.41 -78.48
N GLN A 709 30.12 8.09 -78.77
CA GLN A 709 29.02 8.26 -77.80
C GLN A 709 28.34 6.93 -77.44
N LEU A 710 28.15 6.01 -78.40
CA LEU A 710 27.68 4.65 -78.11
C LEU A 710 28.67 3.89 -77.23
N SER A 711 29.97 3.91 -77.55
CA SER A 711 30.99 3.25 -76.71
C SER A 711 31.07 3.81 -75.29
N ILE A 712 30.85 5.12 -75.10
CA ILE A 712 30.75 5.72 -73.77
C ILE A 712 29.50 5.19 -73.05
N THR A 713 28.35 5.16 -73.74
CA THR A 713 27.08 4.65 -73.20
C THR A 713 27.21 3.19 -72.75
N ASP A 714 27.84 2.33 -73.56
CA ASP A 714 28.10 0.93 -73.21
C ASP A 714 28.95 0.79 -71.93
N THR A 715 30.02 1.59 -71.79
CA THR A 715 30.84 1.58 -70.56
C THR A 715 30.09 2.07 -69.32
N VAL A 716 29.20 3.06 -69.47
CA VAL A 716 28.33 3.54 -68.38
C VAL A 716 27.28 2.49 -68.02
N GLN A 717 26.74 1.76 -69.00
CA GLN A 717 25.79 0.67 -68.76
C GLN A 717 26.46 -0.54 -68.07
N GLN A 718 27.68 -0.91 -68.47
CA GLN A 718 28.45 -1.95 -67.79
C GLN A 718 28.78 -1.56 -66.34
N ARG A 719 29.21 -0.31 -66.12
CA ARG A 719 29.54 0.20 -64.79
C ARG A 719 28.30 0.24 -63.87
N THR A 720 27.20 0.83 -64.33
CA THR A 720 25.97 0.90 -63.51
C THR A 720 25.37 -0.49 -63.28
N GLY A 721 25.52 -1.43 -64.22
CA GLY A 721 25.21 -2.84 -64.00
C GLY A 721 26.02 -3.48 -62.86
N ALA A 722 27.32 -3.22 -62.79
CA ALA A 722 28.18 -3.70 -61.70
C ALA A 722 27.81 -3.07 -60.34
N GLU A 723 27.60 -1.75 -60.31
CA GLU A 723 27.17 -1.02 -59.10
C GLU A 723 25.80 -1.53 -58.58
N ILE A 724 24.89 -1.97 -59.46
CA ILE A 724 23.62 -2.61 -59.10
C ILE A 724 23.81 -4.01 -58.48
N GLU A 725 24.72 -4.85 -58.99
CA GLU A 725 24.98 -6.16 -58.39
C GLU A 725 25.74 -6.08 -57.06
N GLU A 726 26.61 -5.08 -56.88
CA GLU A 726 27.26 -4.80 -55.59
C GLU A 726 26.23 -4.37 -54.53
N ALA A 727 25.32 -3.42 -54.86
CA ALA A 727 24.23 -3.03 -53.98
C ALA A 727 23.27 -4.21 -53.64
N ARG A 728 23.02 -5.13 -54.59
CA ARG A 728 22.25 -6.36 -54.33
C ARG A 728 22.94 -7.29 -53.33
N LYS A 729 24.27 -7.38 -53.38
CA LYS A 729 25.08 -8.17 -52.42
C LYS A 729 25.02 -7.55 -51.03
N GLU A 730 25.18 -6.23 -50.91
CA GLU A 730 25.05 -5.52 -49.61
C GLU A 730 23.66 -5.75 -48.97
N VAL A 731 22.59 -5.65 -49.76
CA VAL A 731 21.21 -5.91 -49.28
C VAL A 731 21.02 -7.37 -48.84
N LEU A 732 21.73 -8.33 -49.44
CA LEU A 732 21.72 -9.73 -48.99
C LEU A 732 22.45 -9.91 -47.65
N GLU A 733 23.60 -9.26 -47.48
CA GLU A 733 24.39 -9.30 -46.24
C GLU A 733 23.65 -8.63 -45.08
N GLN A 734 23.03 -7.47 -45.31
CA GLN A 734 22.14 -6.81 -44.34
C GLN A 734 20.93 -7.67 -43.95
N ARG A 735 20.31 -8.41 -44.90
CA ARG A 735 19.23 -9.36 -44.60
C ARG A 735 19.70 -10.54 -43.75
N LEU A 736 20.90 -11.06 -44.00
CA LEU A 736 21.51 -12.11 -43.19
C LEU A 736 21.83 -11.62 -41.76
N GLU A 737 22.27 -10.37 -41.61
CA GLU A 737 22.50 -9.76 -40.31
C GLU A 737 21.21 -9.48 -39.54
N ALA A 738 20.19 -8.92 -40.19
CA ALA A 738 18.86 -8.75 -39.59
C ALA A 738 18.25 -10.08 -39.10
N SER A 739 18.51 -11.18 -39.81
CA SER A 739 18.11 -12.53 -39.40
C SER A 739 18.84 -13.01 -38.13
N LYS A 740 20.13 -12.68 -37.96
CA LYS A 740 20.88 -12.94 -36.70
C LYS A 740 20.28 -12.14 -35.55
N TRP A 741 20.07 -10.84 -35.73
CA TRP A 741 19.47 -9.97 -34.70
C TRP A 741 18.09 -10.45 -34.29
N TYR A 742 17.24 -10.86 -35.24
CA TYR A 742 15.93 -11.46 -34.94
C TYR A 742 16.05 -12.73 -34.08
N MET A 743 17.02 -13.59 -34.36
CA MET A 743 17.28 -14.80 -33.56
C MET A 743 17.81 -14.49 -32.15
N GLU A 744 18.54 -13.39 -31.95
CA GLU A 744 18.96 -12.94 -30.62
C GLU A 744 17.81 -12.29 -29.85
N VAL A 745 17.05 -11.39 -30.47
CA VAL A 745 15.82 -10.81 -29.87
C VAL A 745 14.84 -11.91 -29.44
N LYS A 746 14.71 -12.98 -30.23
CA LYS A 746 13.90 -14.15 -29.86
C LYS A 746 14.40 -14.84 -28.59
N LYS A 747 15.71 -15.05 -28.43
CA LYS A 747 16.31 -15.59 -27.18
C LYS A 747 16.06 -14.68 -25.99
N TYR A 748 16.29 -13.36 -26.16
CA TYR A 748 16.07 -12.39 -25.08
C TYR A 748 14.61 -12.29 -24.67
N LYS A 749 13.65 -12.33 -25.61
CA LYS A 749 12.21 -12.38 -25.31
C LYS A 749 11.85 -13.61 -24.48
N GLN A 750 12.44 -14.78 -24.80
CA GLN A 750 12.23 -16.03 -24.07
C GLN A 750 12.82 -15.98 -22.66
N LEU A 751 14.03 -15.43 -22.48
CA LEU A 751 14.62 -15.20 -21.17
C LEU A 751 13.81 -14.19 -20.32
N VAL A 752 13.23 -13.15 -20.95
CA VAL A 752 12.35 -12.19 -20.28
C VAL A 752 11.04 -12.85 -19.82
N THR A 753 10.47 -13.81 -20.56
CA THR A 753 9.31 -14.58 -20.07
C THR A 753 9.68 -15.46 -18.87
N GLU A 754 10.80 -16.18 -18.93
CA GLU A 754 11.29 -17.01 -17.80
C GLU A 754 11.54 -16.16 -16.54
N LEU A 755 12.11 -14.97 -16.68
CA LEU A 755 12.34 -14.04 -15.57
C LEU A 755 11.03 -13.46 -15.00
N LYS A 756 10.02 -13.20 -15.84
CA LYS A 756 8.68 -12.77 -15.37
C LYS A 756 7.99 -13.87 -14.57
N GLU A 757 7.96 -15.10 -15.07
CA GLU A 757 7.41 -16.26 -14.35
C GLU A 757 8.14 -16.50 -13.02
N ARG A 758 9.47 -16.38 -13.02
CA ARG A 758 10.29 -16.47 -11.81
C ARG A 758 9.93 -15.38 -10.79
N ASN A 759 9.72 -14.15 -11.23
CA ASN A 759 9.35 -13.04 -10.36
C ASN A 759 7.94 -13.22 -9.76
N ILE A 760 6.94 -13.61 -10.57
CA ILE A 760 5.58 -13.93 -10.10
C ILE A 760 5.61 -15.05 -9.04
N SER A 761 6.44 -16.07 -9.23
CA SER A 761 6.62 -17.16 -8.25
C SER A 761 7.25 -16.67 -6.93
N LEU A 762 8.18 -15.71 -6.99
CA LEU A 762 8.80 -15.12 -5.80
C LEU A 762 7.86 -14.15 -5.07
N GLU A 763 7.06 -13.37 -5.80
CA GLU A 763 6.02 -12.50 -5.24
C GLU A 763 4.95 -13.32 -4.51
N ALA A 764 4.49 -14.44 -5.09
CA ALA A 764 3.58 -15.37 -4.42
C ALA A 764 4.18 -15.96 -3.13
N GLN A 765 5.46 -16.36 -3.14
CA GLN A 765 6.17 -16.83 -1.95
C GLN A 765 6.32 -15.74 -0.88
N LEU A 766 6.54 -14.48 -1.27
CA LEU A 766 6.60 -13.35 -0.34
C LEU A 766 5.22 -13.03 0.29
N VAL A 767 4.13 -13.20 -0.44
CA VAL A 767 2.76 -13.04 0.10
C VAL A 767 2.43 -14.17 1.08
N ASP A 768 2.68 -15.43 0.73
CA ASP A 768 2.50 -16.59 1.61
C ASP A 768 3.34 -16.49 2.90
N ALA A 769 4.60 -16.06 2.79
CA ALA A 769 5.46 -15.80 3.95
C ALA A 769 4.92 -14.67 4.85
N ARG A 770 4.39 -13.58 4.26
CA ARG A 770 3.77 -12.47 5.01
C ARG A 770 2.53 -12.93 5.76
N LEU A 771 1.61 -13.64 5.09
CA LEU A 771 0.40 -14.18 5.71
C LEU A 771 0.75 -15.08 6.91
N LYS A 772 1.73 -15.96 6.77
CA LYS A 772 2.22 -16.81 7.88
C LYS A 772 2.82 -16.00 9.04
N THR A 773 3.51 -14.89 8.77
CA THR A 773 3.96 -13.99 9.84
C THR A 773 2.81 -13.21 10.49
N GLU A 774 1.78 -12.82 9.74
CA GLU A 774 0.60 -12.13 10.25
C GLU A 774 -0.23 -13.06 11.14
N GLU A 775 -0.49 -14.30 10.70
CA GLU A 775 -1.10 -15.38 11.50
C GLU A 775 -0.32 -15.67 12.79
N ALA A 776 1.01 -15.74 12.71
CA ALA A 776 1.88 -15.90 13.89
C ALA A 776 1.80 -14.70 14.85
N THR A 777 1.68 -13.46 14.35
CA THR A 777 1.46 -12.30 15.22
C THR A 777 0.06 -12.27 15.84
N ALA A 778 -0.99 -12.63 15.10
CA ALA A 778 -2.36 -12.67 15.63
C ALA A 778 -2.55 -13.75 16.71
N THR A 779 -1.93 -14.92 16.53
CA THR A 779 -1.91 -15.99 17.54
C THR A 779 -1.06 -15.63 18.76
N ALA A 780 0.02 -14.86 18.59
CA ALA A 780 0.80 -14.32 19.69
C ALA A 780 0.03 -13.23 20.47
N ASP A 781 -0.60 -12.26 19.78
CA ASP A 781 -1.32 -11.15 20.41
C ASP A 781 -2.61 -11.63 21.12
N THR A 782 -3.32 -12.62 20.58
CA THR A 782 -4.43 -13.28 21.30
C THR A 782 -3.95 -14.01 22.56
N SER A 783 -2.85 -14.75 22.48
CA SER A 783 -2.24 -15.41 23.65
C SER A 783 -1.80 -14.39 24.72
N VAL A 784 -1.17 -13.29 24.31
CA VAL A 784 -0.80 -12.16 25.18
C VAL A 784 -2.03 -11.50 25.80
N SER A 785 -3.14 -11.38 25.06
CA SER A 785 -4.41 -10.85 25.58
C SER A 785 -4.99 -11.75 26.68
N MET A 786 -5.06 -13.07 26.44
CA MET A 786 -5.51 -14.06 27.44
C MET A 786 -4.65 -14.06 28.72
N LEU A 787 -3.34 -13.85 28.58
CA LEU A 787 -2.44 -13.74 29.74
C LEU A 787 -2.66 -12.41 30.47
N LYS A 788 -2.89 -11.30 29.75
CA LYS A 788 -3.23 -9.98 30.31
C LYS A 788 -4.60 -9.93 31.01
N THR A 789 -5.56 -10.81 30.68
CA THR A 789 -6.83 -10.94 31.41
C THR A 789 -6.67 -11.79 32.67
N GLU A 790 -6.02 -12.96 32.59
CA GLU A 790 -5.73 -13.82 33.75
C GLU A 790 -4.96 -13.07 34.84
N ILE A 791 -3.91 -12.30 34.47
CA ILE A 791 -3.15 -11.47 35.41
C ILE A 791 -4.06 -10.49 36.17
N ARG A 792 -5.01 -9.84 35.49
CA ARG A 792 -5.95 -8.89 36.13
C ARG A 792 -6.95 -9.60 37.05
N SER A 793 -7.45 -10.78 36.66
CA SER A 793 -8.30 -11.63 37.50
C SER A 793 -7.60 -11.98 38.82
N LEU A 794 -6.36 -12.49 38.74
CA LEU A 794 -5.53 -12.85 39.88
C LEU A 794 -5.23 -11.64 40.81
N TYR A 795 -4.99 -10.45 40.26
CA TYR A 795 -4.86 -9.23 41.06
C TYR A 795 -6.16 -8.85 41.81
N SER A 796 -7.33 -9.08 41.20
CA SER A 796 -8.63 -8.86 41.86
C SER A 796 -8.87 -9.84 43.00
N GLU A 797 -8.66 -11.15 42.78
CA GLU A 797 -8.74 -12.16 43.83
C GLU A 797 -7.79 -11.87 45.01
N ARG A 798 -6.58 -11.40 44.72
CA ARG A 798 -5.58 -10.99 45.74
C ARG A 798 -6.07 -9.80 46.57
N LYS A 799 -6.76 -8.84 45.94
CA LYS A 799 -7.37 -7.67 46.60
C LYS A 799 -8.55 -8.09 47.49
N GLU A 800 -9.36 -9.05 47.05
CA GLU A 800 -10.51 -9.54 47.82
C GLU A 800 -10.09 -10.47 48.97
N THR A 801 -9.18 -11.41 48.76
CA THR A 801 -8.61 -12.26 49.83
C THR A 801 -7.94 -11.42 50.91
N LYS A 802 -7.19 -10.35 50.55
CA LYS A 802 -6.69 -9.37 51.52
C LYS A 802 -7.82 -8.67 52.29
N ARG A 803 -8.95 -8.34 51.65
CA ARG A 803 -10.13 -7.76 52.33
C ARG A 803 -10.81 -8.75 53.28
N LYS A 804 -10.94 -10.02 52.91
CA LYS A 804 -11.52 -11.10 53.75
C LYS A 804 -10.68 -11.31 55.01
N ARG A 805 -9.38 -11.54 54.86
CA ARG A 805 -8.41 -11.68 55.98
C ARG A 805 -8.44 -10.49 56.95
N MET A 806 -8.57 -9.25 56.44
CA MET A 806 -8.69 -8.04 57.29
C MET A 806 -10.02 -7.95 58.07
N LYS A 807 -11.10 -8.61 57.62
CA LYS A 807 -12.35 -8.73 58.39
C LYS A 807 -12.24 -9.81 59.47
N GLU A 808 -11.66 -10.97 59.12
CA GLU A 808 -11.44 -12.10 60.03
C GLU A 808 -10.56 -11.70 61.23
N VAL A 809 -9.41 -11.06 60.99
CA VAL A 809 -8.51 -10.57 62.06
C VAL A 809 -9.26 -9.63 63.03
N ARG A 810 -10.03 -8.67 62.52
CA ARG A 810 -10.84 -7.76 63.34
C ARG A 810 -11.94 -8.48 64.13
N SER A 811 -12.52 -9.54 63.59
CA SER A 811 -13.49 -10.39 64.30
C SER A 811 -12.83 -11.12 65.46
N ASN A 812 -11.64 -11.68 65.24
CA ASN A 812 -10.88 -12.41 66.27
C ASN A 812 -10.44 -11.48 67.40
N GLU A 813 -9.90 -10.28 67.09
CA GLU A 813 -9.58 -9.27 68.10
C GLU A 813 -10.78 -8.92 69.02
N VAL A 814 -12.01 -8.91 68.48
CA VAL A 814 -13.23 -8.64 69.26
C VAL A 814 -13.63 -9.84 70.12
N ILE A 815 -13.29 -11.07 69.71
CA ILE A 815 -13.47 -12.28 70.52
C ILE A 815 -12.43 -12.32 71.64
N ASP A 816 -11.17 -12.03 71.34
CA ASP A 816 -10.05 -12.00 72.32
C ASP A 816 -10.30 -10.99 73.44
N ARG A 817 -10.68 -9.76 73.09
CA ARG A 817 -11.02 -8.71 74.08
C ARG A 817 -12.19 -9.13 74.99
N LYS A 818 -13.18 -9.87 74.46
CA LYS A 818 -14.31 -10.41 75.25
C LYS A 818 -13.90 -11.59 76.13
N TYR A 819 -13.00 -12.44 75.65
CA TYR A 819 -12.42 -13.54 76.43
C TYR A 819 -11.58 -13.00 77.60
N LEU A 820 -10.69 -12.03 77.35
CA LEU A 820 -9.91 -11.35 78.39
C LEU A 820 -10.78 -10.67 79.44
N LEU A 821 -11.75 -9.85 79.03
CA LEU A 821 -12.64 -9.16 79.97
C LEU A 821 -13.47 -10.15 80.83
N THR A 822 -14.00 -11.22 80.23
CA THR A 822 -14.76 -12.24 81.00
C THR A 822 -13.87 -13.10 81.89
N LYS A 823 -12.57 -13.26 81.55
CA LYS A 823 -11.57 -13.87 82.42
C LYS A 823 -11.30 -12.98 83.65
N GLU A 824 -11.01 -11.70 83.46
CA GLU A 824 -10.75 -10.76 84.56
C GLU A 824 -11.96 -10.61 85.50
N MET A 825 -13.18 -10.55 84.95
CA MET A 825 -14.40 -10.53 85.76
C MET A 825 -14.56 -11.80 86.58
N LEU A 826 -14.28 -12.97 85.99
CA LEU A 826 -14.31 -14.24 86.72
C LEU A 826 -13.26 -14.27 87.84
N GLU A 827 -12.03 -13.85 87.56
CA GLU A 827 -10.94 -13.83 88.55
C GLU A 827 -11.32 -12.94 89.76
N LYS A 828 -11.86 -11.75 89.52
CA LYS A 828 -12.39 -10.84 90.56
C LYS A 828 -13.50 -11.49 91.39
N VAL A 829 -14.52 -12.06 90.76
CA VAL A 829 -15.62 -12.75 91.47
C VAL A 829 -15.11 -13.96 92.28
N THR A 830 -14.12 -14.70 91.77
CA THR A 830 -13.51 -15.80 92.54
C THR A 830 -12.63 -15.32 93.70
N GLY A 831 -12.01 -14.15 93.59
CA GLY A 831 -11.28 -13.51 94.69
C GLY A 831 -12.22 -13.14 95.85
N SER A 832 -13.26 -12.36 95.57
CA SER A 832 -14.25 -11.96 96.59
C SER A 832 -15.00 -13.16 97.18
N ARG A 833 -15.25 -14.22 96.40
CA ARG A 833 -15.74 -15.49 96.94
C ARG A 833 -14.76 -16.11 97.95
N ALA A 834 -13.47 -16.18 97.63
CA ALA A 834 -12.45 -16.77 98.49
C ALA A 834 -12.17 -15.93 99.77
N GLU A 835 -12.45 -14.63 99.72
CA GLU A 835 -12.45 -13.75 100.91
C GLU A 835 -13.64 -14.07 101.82
N LEU A 836 -14.85 -14.19 101.25
CA LEU A 836 -16.06 -14.59 101.99
C LEU A 836 -15.98 -16.03 102.54
N GLU A 837 -15.31 -16.97 101.86
CA GLU A 837 -15.04 -18.31 102.39
C GLU A 837 -14.19 -18.26 103.68
N ARG A 838 -13.20 -17.37 103.76
CA ARG A 838 -12.37 -17.18 104.98
C ARG A 838 -13.16 -16.53 106.11
N GLU A 839 -13.95 -15.49 105.80
CA GLU A 839 -14.75 -14.77 106.79
C GLU A 839 -15.82 -15.68 107.41
N ASN A 840 -16.49 -16.48 106.57
CA ASN A 840 -17.45 -17.50 106.98
C ASN A 840 -16.77 -18.59 107.83
N PHE A 841 -15.55 -19.03 107.50
CA PHE A 841 -14.79 -19.94 108.36
C PHE A 841 -14.43 -19.33 109.72
N ARG A 842 -14.04 -18.04 109.78
CA ARG A 842 -13.76 -17.35 111.05
C ARG A 842 -15.03 -17.28 111.92
N LEU A 843 -16.14 -16.82 111.35
CA LEU A 843 -17.44 -16.70 112.03
C LEU A 843 -18.03 -18.07 112.43
N GLN A 844 -17.74 -19.16 111.70
CA GLN A 844 -18.08 -20.51 112.13
C GLN A 844 -17.23 -20.96 113.33
N SER A 845 -15.94 -20.62 113.36
CA SER A 845 -15.05 -20.94 114.49
C SER A 845 -15.45 -20.17 115.75
N GLU A 846 -15.75 -18.88 115.62
CA GLU A 846 -16.30 -18.01 116.66
C GLU A 846 -17.66 -18.52 117.18
N LEU A 847 -18.58 -18.90 116.28
CA LEU A 847 -19.86 -19.51 116.63
C LEU A 847 -19.65 -20.82 117.40
N LEU A 848 -18.75 -21.69 116.96
CA LEU A 848 -18.49 -23.00 117.58
C LEU A 848 -17.69 -22.87 118.90
N GLU A 849 -16.97 -21.77 119.11
CA GLU A 849 -16.44 -21.41 120.43
C GLU A 849 -17.53 -20.83 121.35
N CYS A 850 -18.39 -19.94 120.85
CA CYS A 850 -19.54 -19.43 121.61
C CYS A 850 -20.52 -20.55 121.99
N GLU A 851 -20.74 -21.54 121.11
CA GLU A 851 -21.54 -22.74 121.43
C GLU A 851 -20.87 -23.60 122.52
N ARG A 852 -19.54 -23.77 122.49
CA ARG A 852 -18.81 -24.44 123.58
C ARG A 852 -18.88 -23.66 124.89
N ARG A 853 -18.75 -22.33 124.87
CA ARG A 853 -18.89 -21.44 126.04
C ARG A 853 -20.32 -21.52 126.61
N CYS A 854 -21.35 -21.41 125.77
CA CYS A 854 -22.75 -21.61 126.13
C CYS A 854 -23.00 -22.97 126.78
N GLN A 855 -22.49 -24.05 126.18
CA GLN A 855 -22.73 -25.41 126.65
C GLN A 855 -21.93 -25.74 127.91
N HIS A 856 -20.73 -25.18 128.09
CA HIS A 856 -19.99 -25.24 129.35
C HIS A 856 -20.77 -24.54 130.47
N MET A 857 -21.20 -23.29 130.29
CA MET A 857 -22.03 -22.56 131.27
C MET A 857 -23.36 -23.27 131.57
N LYS A 858 -23.98 -23.90 130.56
CA LYS A 858 -25.22 -24.68 130.74
C LYS A 858 -24.99 -25.97 131.54
N ASN A 859 -23.84 -26.63 131.36
CA ASN A 859 -23.47 -27.81 132.14
C ASN A 859 -23.07 -27.45 133.59
N GLU A 860 -22.42 -26.31 133.80
CA GLU A 860 -22.16 -25.74 135.14
C GLU A 860 -23.48 -25.49 135.90
N TYR A 861 -24.44 -24.84 135.23
CA TYR A 861 -25.78 -24.59 135.78
C TYR A 861 -26.51 -25.89 136.15
N VAL A 862 -26.49 -26.90 135.27
CA VAL A 862 -27.11 -28.22 135.55
C VAL A 862 -26.47 -28.88 136.77
N ARG A 863 -25.13 -28.95 136.84
CA ARG A 863 -24.41 -29.52 138.00
C ARG A 863 -24.77 -28.83 139.31
N PHE A 864 -24.91 -27.51 139.30
CA PHE A 864 -25.32 -26.74 140.48
C PHE A 864 -26.73 -27.13 140.94
N THR A 865 -27.69 -27.28 140.00
CA THR A 865 -29.05 -27.73 140.32
C THR A 865 -29.12 -29.19 140.80
N GLU A 866 -28.31 -30.09 140.25
CA GLU A 866 -28.26 -31.50 140.64
C GLU A 866 -27.71 -31.67 142.07
N MET A 867 -26.69 -30.88 142.46
CA MET A 867 -26.14 -30.88 143.82
C MET A 867 -27.16 -30.41 144.87
N SER A 868 -28.04 -29.46 144.55
CA SER A 868 -29.09 -29.02 145.48
C SER A 868 -30.17 -30.07 145.72
N LEU A 869 -30.47 -30.92 144.72
CA LEU A 869 -31.48 -31.98 144.84
C LEU A 869 -31.02 -33.16 145.72
N ALA A 870 -29.72 -33.45 145.77
CA ALA A 870 -29.18 -34.59 146.53
C ALA A 870 -29.28 -34.44 148.06
N ASN A 871 -29.25 -33.22 148.59
CA ASN A 871 -29.18 -32.96 150.05
C ASN A 871 -30.53 -32.87 150.77
N VAL A 872 -31.66 -33.12 150.10
CA VAL A 872 -33.01 -32.95 150.67
C VAL A 872 -33.75 -34.30 150.89
N GLN A 873 -33.15 -35.44 150.49
CA GLN A 873 -33.79 -36.77 150.56
C GLN A 873 -33.16 -37.73 151.59
N SER A 874 -32.80 -37.24 152.78
CA SER A 874 -32.27 -38.06 153.89
C SER A 874 -33.14 -38.08 155.16
N THR A 875 -34.43 -37.78 155.06
CA THR A 875 -35.40 -37.82 156.16
C THR A 875 -36.81 -38.21 155.67
N LEU A 876 -37.63 -38.78 156.55
CA LEU A 876 -39.04 -39.15 156.33
C LEU A 876 -39.33 -40.30 155.33
N VAL A 877 -38.77 -41.46 155.66
CA VAL A 877 -39.49 -42.74 155.87
C VAL A 877 -40.96 -42.81 155.37
N ALA A 878 -41.16 -43.69 154.38
CA ALA A 878 -42.34 -44.52 154.10
C ALA A 878 -43.77 -43.92 154.09
N ARG A 879 -44.42 -44.00 152.92
CA ARG A 879 -45.45 -45.05 152.68
C ARG A 879 -45.93 -45.10 151.22
N ASN A 880 -46.22 -46.32 150.76
CA ASN A 880 -47.24 -46.68 149.75
C ASN A 880 -47.08 -46.10 148.31
N SER A 881 -47.64 -46.71 147.26
CA SER A 881 -47.97 -48.14 147.01
C SER A 881 -48.35 -48.33 145.53
N SER A 882 -47.99 -49.48 144.96
CA SER A 882 -48.75 -50.19 143.91
C SER A 882 -49.12 -49.48 142.58
N ALA A 883 -48.43 -49.92 141.53
CA ALA A 883 -49.01 -50.49 140.31
C ALA A 883 -49.55 -49.61 139.16
N ASN A 884 -49.46 -50.24 137.98
CA ASN A 884 -50.33 -50.12 136.79
C ASN A 884 -50.17 -48.98 135.75
N ILE A 885 -49.50 -49.37 134.66
CA ILE A 885 -50.11 -49.57 133.31
C ILE A 885 -50.36 -48.34 132.39
N GLU A 886 -49.73 -48.46 131.21
CA GLU A 886 -50.09 -47.96 129.86
C GLU A 886 -49.70 -46.57 129.28
N ARG A 887 -49.27 -46.70 128.00
CA ARG A 887 -49.46 -45.83 126.81
C ARG A 887 -49.01 -44.36 126.87
N SER A 888 -47.92 -44.10 126.14
CA SER A 888 -47.59 -42.77 125.61
C SER A 888 -48.36 -42.49 124.30
N ALA A 889 -48.81 -41.25 124.13
CA ALA A 889 -49.29 -40.70 122.86
C ALA A 889 -49.00 -39.19 122.74
N MET A 890 -48.95 -38.74 121.48
CA MET A 890 -48.99 -37.38 120.93
C MET A 890 -50.03 -36.42 121.59
N PRO A 891 -50.02 -35.09 121.30
CA PRO A 891 -48.89 -34.15 121.09
C PRO A 891 -49.16 -32.69 121.61
N ALA A 892 -48.19 -31.78 121.40
CA ALA A 892 -48.35 -30.32 121.13
C ALA A 892 -48.97 -29.37 122.20
N GLY A 893 -48.65 -28.06 122.09
CA GLY A 893 -49.47 -26.96 122.65
C GLY A 893 -48.78 -25.83 123.44
N SER A 894 -48.38 -24.76 122.75
CA SER A 894 -48.38 -23.31 123.15
C SER A 894 -48.43 -22.85 124.64
N ASP A 895 -47.45 -21.99 125.02
CA ASP A 895 -47.57 -20.57 125.48
C ASP A 895 -48.47 -20.21 126.72
N PRO A 896 -48.40 -19.01 127.37
CA PRO A 896 -47.37 -17.95 127.44
C PRO A 896 -46.93 -17.48 128.87
N GLY A 897 -45.79 -16.77 128.99
CA GLY A 897 -45.76 -15.43 129.63
C GLY A 897 -45.18 -15.15 131.06
N LYS A 898 -44.02 -14.46 131.08
CA LYS A 898 -43.62 -13.27 131.91
C LYS A 898 -43.09 -13.34 133.39
N ARG A 899 -41.84 -12.82 133.53
CA ARG A 899 -41.25 -11.85 134.54
C ARG A 899 -40.51 -12.31 135.84
N GLY A 900 -39.26 -11.80 136.01
CA GLY A 900 -38.45 -11.65 137.27
C GLY A 900 -37.35 -12.72 137.47
N TYR A 901 -36.03 -12.50 137.73
CA TYR A 901 -35.16 -11.46 138.36
C TYR A 901 -35.15 -11.38 139.91
N PRO A 902 -34.00 -11.24 140.65
CA PRO A 902 -32.52 -11.30 140.36
C PRO A 902 -31.66 -12.09 141.45
N LEU A 903 -30.30 -12.16 141.66
CA LEU A 903 -28.99 -11.98 140.94
C LEU A 903 -27.70 -12.42 141.76
N GLY A 904 -27.02 -13.54 141.43
CA GLY A 904 -25.61 -13.61 140.95
C GLY A 904 -24.34 -14.05 141.76
N SER A 905 -23.55 -14.94 141.11
CA SER A 905 -22.06 -15.21 141.11
C SER A 905 -21.43 -16.30 142.07
N THR A 906 -20.30 -16.96 141.70
CA THR A 906 -18.84 -16.96 142.19
C THR A 906 -18.51 -17.37 143.65
N GLY A 907 -17.29 -17.80 144.05
CA GLY A 907 -16.05 -18.25 143.34
C GLY A 907 -14.71 -17.95 144.08
N ALA A 908 -13.69 -18.83 144.02
CA ALA A 908 -12.30 -18.64 144.53
C ALA A 908 -11.37 -19.83 144.15
N SER A 909 -10.02 -19.80 144.11
CA SER A 909 -8.99 -18.74 143.89
C SER A 909 -7.64 -19.43 143.53
N THR A 910 -6.57 -18.74 143.11
CA THR A 910 -5.53 -18.19 144.01
C THR A 910 -4.53 -17.31 143.24
N GLY A 911 -4.06 -16.22 143.85
CA GLY A 911 -3.09 -15.28 143.24
C GLY A 911 -3.02 -13.95 144.02
N ASN A 912 -2.24 -13.91 145.09
CA ASN A 912 -2.16 -12.82 146.09
C ASN A 912 -1.13 -11.72 145.69
N PRO A 913 -0.91 -10.59 146.42
CA PRO A 913 -1.57 -10.12 147.67
C PRO A 913 -1.93 -8.61 147.76
N GLY A 914 -2.71 -8.21 148.77
CA GLY A 914 -2.72 -6.81 149.29
C GLY A 914 -3.97 -6.32 150.04
N ASN A 915 -3.88 -6.23 151.38
CA ASN A 915 -4.71 -5.43 152.33
C ASN A 915 -6.26 -5.45 152.27
N THR A 916 -6.87 -6.25 153.17
CA THR A 916 -7.85 -5.84 154.23
C THR A 916 -9.05 -4.90 153.94
N PRO A 917 -10.25 -5.14 154.54
CA PRO A 917 -11.16 -6.26 154.31
C PRO A 917 -12.64 -5.80 154.08
N ASP A 918 -13.53 -6.64 153.52
CA ASP A 918 -14.87 -6.95 154.06
C ASP A 918 -15.79 -7.81 153.16
N LEU A 919 -16.55 -8.67 153.86
CA LEU A 919 -17.73 -9.50 153.56
C LEU A 919 -18.62 -9.22 152.30
N PHE A 920 -18.99 -10.27 151.52
CA PHE A 920 -20.38 -10.80 151.33
C PHE A 920 -20.54 -11.91 150.24
N THR A 921 -21.78 -12.40 150.03
CA THR A 921 -22.19 -13.69 149.40
C THR A 921 -22.89 -13.57 148.04
N LEU A 922 -23.09 -14.72 147.35
CA LEU A 922 -23.18 -14.82 145.88
C LEU A 922 -24.16 -15.94 145.41
N ASP A 923 -24.90 -15.74 144.30
CA ASP A 923 -26.18 -16.40 143.92
C ASP A 923 -26.30 -16.97 142.46
N ALA A 924 -27.32 -17.79 142.16
CA ALA A 924 -27.52 -18.45 140.86
C ALA A 924 -27.78 -17.53 139.64
N GLU A 925 -28.46 -16.38 139.76
CA GLU A 925 -29.13 -15.78 138.59
C GLU A 925 -28.22 -14.98 137.62
N SER A 926 -27.02 -14.56 138.03
CA SER A 926 -26.04 -13.95 137.08
C SER A 926 -25.58 -14.94 136.00
N ILE A 927 -25.63 -16.25 136.28
CA ILE A 927 -25.33 -17.28 135.28
C ILE A 927 -26.41 -17.28 134.18
N ARG A 928 -27.69 -17.11 134.54
CA ARG A 928 -28.80 -17.07 133.55
C ARG A 928 -28.66 -15.86 132.62
N LEU A 929 -28.43 -14.66 133.18
CA LEU A 929 -28.20 -13.45 132.39
C LEU A 929 -27.01 -13.57 131.42
N LYS A 930 -25.93 -14.22 131.83
CA LYS A 930 -24.78 -14.43 130.93
C LYS A 930 -25.09 -15.46 129.83
N VAL A 931 -25.88 -16.49 130.13
CA VAL A 931 -26.38 -17.43 129.11
C VAL A 931 -27.31 -16.73 128.11
N GLU A 932 -28.25 -15.90 128.58
CA GLU A 932 -29.16 -15.13 127.71
C GLU A 932 -28.39 -14.20 126.75
N SER A 933 -27.40 -13.46 127.28
CA SER A 933 -26.48 -12.63 126.47
C SER A 933 -25.73 -13.44 125.41
N LEU A 934 -25.14 -14.58 125.78
CA LEU A 934 -24.42 -15.45 124.83
C LEU A 934 -25.36 -16.13 123.81
N THR A 935 -26.63 -16.36 124.14
CA THR A 935 -27.61 -16.85 123.16
C THR A 935 -28.03 -15.79 122.14
N ALA A 936 -28.17 -14.53 122.54
CA ALA A 936 -28.42 -13.43 121.61
C ALA A 936 -27.22 -13.20 120.66
N GLU A 937 -25.99 -13.28 121.18
CA GLU A 937 -24.75 -13.23 120.41
C GLU A 937 -24.67 -14.40 119.41
N ARG A 938 -24.97 -15.63 119.86
CA ARG A 938 -25.06 -16.84 119.00
C ARG A 938 -26.11 -16.69 117.89
N GLU A 939 -27.26 -16.06 118.16
CA GLU A 939 -28.29 -15.83 117.14
C GLU A 939 -27.91 -14.72 116.16
N PHE A 940 -27.24 -13.66 116.63
CA PHE A 940 -26.66 -12.64 115.75
C PHE A 940 -25.63 -13.27 114.78
N SER A 941 -24.62 -13.97 115.30
CA SER A 941 -23.61 -14.66 114.46
C SER A 941 -24.24 -15.70 113.55
N ARG A 942 -25.33 -16.38 113.96
CA ARG A 942 -26.07 -17.32 113.10
C ARG A 942 -26.78 -16.60 111.94
N ASN A 943 -27.40 -15.46 112.20
CA ASN A 943 -28.10 -14.68 111.17
C ASN A 943 -27.10 -14.03 110.19
N GLU A 944 -25.96 -13.56 110.67
CA GLU A 944 -24.87 -13.05 109.83
C GLU A 944 -24.25 -14.15 108.96
N ASN A 945 -23.97 -15.34 109.52
CA ASN A 945 -23.56 -16.52 108.75
C ASN A 945 -24.59 -16.90 107.67
N GLN A 946 -25.90 -16.80 107.94
CA GLN A 946 -26.94 -17.04 106.92
C GLN A 946 -26.91 -15.99 105.80
N LEU A 947 -26.69 -14.71 106.12
CA LEU A 947 -26.60 -13.64 105.12
C LEU A 947 -25.34 -13.79 104.25
N LEU A 948 -24.20 -14.11 104.86
CA LEU A 948 -22.96 -14.42 104.15
C LEU A 948 -23.11 -15.65 103.26
N LYS A 949 -23.83 -16.69 103.72
CA LYS A 949 -24.11 -17.88 102.90
C LYS A 949 -24.95 -17.56 101.67
N ARG A 950 -25.97 -16.69 101.77
CA ARG A 950 -26.75 -16.24 100.60
C ARG A 950 -25.88 -15.49 99.58
N LYS A 951 -25.06 -14.53 100.04
CA LYS A 951 -24.10 -13.80 99.18
C LYS A 951 -23.08 -14.74 98.54
N PHE A 952 -22.65 -15.76 99.26
CA PHE A 952 -21.74 -16.79 98.75
C PHE A 952 -22.40 -17.64 97.66
N ASP A 953 -23.65 -18.08 97.86
CA ASP A 953 -24.40 -18.85 96.86
C ASP A 953 -24.69 -17.99 95.60
N GLU A 954 -25.01 -16.69 95.77
CA GLU A 954 -25.15 -15.71 94.68
C GLU A 954 -23.85 -15.57 93.86
N LEU A 955 -22.71 -15.28 94.50
CA LEU A 955 -21.40 -15.16 93.83
C LEU A 955 -20.92 -16.50 93.24
N SER A 956 -21.31 -17.63 93.84
CA SER A 956 -21.03 -18.97 93.28
C SER A 956 -21.79 -19.19 91.97
N ASN A 957 -23.07 -18.79 91.91
CA ASN A 957 -23.88 -18.85 90.70
C ASN A 957 -23.36 -17.89 89.61
N GLU A 958 -22.95 -16.67 89.97
CA GLU A 958 -22.34 -15.73 89.04
C GLU A 958 -21.00 -16.26 88.49
N ALA A 959 -20.12 -16.76 89.36
CA ALA A 959 -18.87 -17.41 88.94
C ALA A 959 -19.11 -18.62 88.02
N GLN A 960 -20.17 -19.40 88.25
CA GLN A 960 -20.55 -20.52 87.38
C GLN A 960 -21.09 -20.05 86.02
N SER A 961 -21.88 -18.97 86.00
CA SER A 961 -22.34 -18.32 84.76
C SER A 961 -21.16 -17.77 83.94
N LEU A 962 -20.25 -17.03 84.58
CA LEU A 962 -19.02 -16.51 83.97
C LEU A 962 -18.11 -17.64 83.47
N ARG A 963 -17.90 -18.72 84.24
CA ARG A 963 -17.17 -19.93 83.79
C ARG A 963 -17.81 -20.56 82.55
N SER A 964 -19.14 -20.61 82.47
CA SER A 964 -19.85 -21.13 81.30
C SER A 964 -19.65 -20.25 80.07
N SER A 965 -19.64 -18.93 80.25
CA SER A 965 -19.42 -17.94 79.20
C SER A 965 -17.97 -17.95 78.72
N LEU A 966 -17.00 -18.00 79.63
CA LEU A 966 -15.58 -18.13 79.33
C LEU A 966 -15.30 -19.38 78.48
N ARG A 967 -15.87 -20.54 78.84
CA ARG A 967 -15.78 -21.77 78.03
C ARG A 967 -16.37 -21.58 76.62
N LYS A 968 -17.51 -20.89 76.49
CA LYS A 968 -18.14 -20.59 75.18
C LYS A 968 -17.31 -19.62 74.33
N PHE A 969 -16.57 -18.69 74.94
CA PHE A 969 -15.63 -17.83 74.22
C PHE A 969 -14.35 -18.60 73.84
N GLN A 970 -13.83 -19.45 74.73
CA GLN A 970 -12.64 -20.26 74.50
C GLN A 970 -12.83 -21.26 73.35
N THR A 971 -13.98 -21.94 73.25
CA THR A 971 -14.26 -22.84 72.12
C THR A 971 -14.46 -22.10 70.81
N LYS A 972 -15.06 -20.89 70.84
CA LYS A 972 -15.17 -20.02 69.66
C LYS A 972 -13.81 -19.50 69.19
N LEU A 973 -12.93 -19.12 70.12
CA LEU A 973 -11.57 -18.71 69.81
C LEU A 973 -10.80 -19.88 69.17
N GLN A 974 -10.82 -21.07 69.78
CA GLN A 974 -10.16 -22.26 69.22
C GLN A 974 -10.74 -22.75 67.89
N ALA A 975 -11.97 -22.37 67.53
CA ALA A 975 -12.51 -22.58 66.19
C ALA A 975 -11.96 -21.53 65.21
N ALA A 976 -12.05 -20.25 65.57
CA ALA A 976 -11.56 -19.13 64.76
C ALA A 976 -10.03 -19.17 64.53
N GLU A 977 -9.25 -19.72 65.47
CA GLU A 977 -7.81 -19.99 65.30
C GLU A 977 -7.53 -21.05 64.22
N ARG A 978 -8.37 -22.09 64.11
CA ARG A 978 -8.25 -23.13 63.07
C ARG A 978 -8.67 -22.58 61.71
N GLU A 979 -9.82 -21.92 61.65
CA GLU A 979 -10.30 -21.25 60.44
C GLU A 979 -9.26 -20.23 59.92
N LEU A 980 -8.67 -19.43 60.80
CA LEU A 980 -7.59 -18.51 60.46
C LEU A 980 -6.32 -19.24 59.98
N LYS A 981 -5.96 -20.39 60.57
CA LYS A 981 -4.81 -21.20 60.14
C LYS A 981 -5.03 -21.77 58.73
N ASP A 982 -6.21 -22.33 58.47
CA ASP A 982 -6.57 -22.92 57.18
C ASP A 982 -6.71 -21.84 56.10
N HIS A 983 -7.31 -20.68 56.43
CA HIS A 983 -7.36 -19.51 55.55
C HIS A 983 -5.95 -18.98 55.24
N ASN A 984 -5.05 -18.90 56.24
CA ASN A 984 -3.66 -18.51 55.99
C ASN A 984 -2.93 -19.52 55.07
N GLN A 985 -3.21 -20.82 55.18
CA GLN A 985 -2.66 -21.84 54.27
C GLN A 985 -3.22 -21.69 52.85
N PHE A 986 -4.53 -21.46 52.70
CA PHE A 986 -5.17 -21.18 51.41
C PHE A 986 -4.61 -19.90 50.75
N VAL A 987 -4.49 -18.81 51.52
CA VAL A 987 -3.90 -17.55 51.05
C VAL A 987 -2.44 -17.74 50.65
N ARG A 988 -1.65 -18.54 51.40
CA ARG A 988 -0.25 -18.86 51.03
C ARG A 988 -0.18 -19.62 49.70
N LEU A 989 -1.11 -20.55 49.44
CA LEU A 989 -1.17 -21.29 48.16
C LEU A 989 -1.59 -20.38 46.99
N LYS A 990 -2.62 -19.53 47.16
CA LYS A 990 -2.98 -18.50 46.17
C LYS A 990 -1.83 -17.51 45.93
N GLN A 991 -1.12 -17.08 46.97
CA GLN A 991 0.02 -16.16 46.86
C GLN A 991 1.24 -16.77 46.16
N MET A 992 1.47 -18.08 46.30
CA MET A 992 2.45 -18.81 45.47
C MET A 992 2.04 -18.85 43.99
N ARG A 993 0.74 -19.03 43.69
CA ARG A 993 0.23 -18.91 42.30
C ARG A 993 0.41 -17.50 41.76
N TYR A 994 0.06 -16.46 42.52
CA TYR A 994 0.26 -15.06 42.12
C TYR A 994 1.74 -14.76 41.84
N SER A 995 2.68 -15.18 42.71
CA SER A 995 4.11 -14.94 42.47
C SER A 995 4.65 -15.70 41.25
N ARG A 996 4.08 -16.85 40.89
CA ARG A 996 4.39 -17.55 39.63
C ARG A 996 3.83 -16.78 38.42
N ALA A 997 2.60 -16.26 38.52
CA ALA A 997 1.99 -15.44 37.47
C ALA A 997 2.72 -14.10 37.27
N GLU A 998 3.13 -13.41 38.35
CA GLU A 998 3.96 -12.19 38.31
C GLU A 998 5.29 -12.44 37.58
N LYS A 999 5.95 -13.58 37.82
CA LYS A 999 7.20 -13.94 37.14
C LYS A 999 7.00 -14.26 35.66
N VAL A 1000 5.90 -14.94 35.30
CA VAL A 1000 5.54 -15.19 33.89
C VAL A 1000 5.18 -13.87 33.19
N ALA A 1001 4.42 -12.99 33.84
CA ALA A 1001 4.08 -11.67 33.34
C ALA A 1001 5.33 -10.82 33.07
N ALA A 1002 6.28 -10.77 34.01
CA ALA A 1002 7.54 -10.03 33.86
C ALA A 1002 8.43 -10.59 32.74
N PHE A 1003 8.48 -11.92 32.57
CA PHE A 1003 9.20 -12.56 31.46
C PHE A 1003 8.57 -12.24 30.10
N LEU A 1004 7.23 -12.26 30.01
CA LEU A 1004 6.51 -11.88 28.81
C LEU A 1004 6.67 -10.39 28.49
N GLU A 1005 6.60 -9.51 29.50
CA GLU A 1005 6.81 -8.06 29.33
C GLU A 1005 8.24 -7.75 28.88
N TYR A 1006 9.24 -8.46 29.42
CA TYR A 1006 10.63 -8.42 28.94
C TYR A 1006 10.71 -8.80 27.45
N LYS A 1007 10.15 -9.94 27.05
CA LYS A 1007 10.15 -10.40 25.65
C LYS A 1007 9.36 -9.47 24.72
N LEU A 1008 8.31 -8.82 25.21
CA LEU A 1008 7.51 -7.87 24.42
C LEU A 1008 8.27 -6.54 24.24
N LYS A 1009 9.00 -6.07 25.26
CA LYS A 1009 9.91 -4.91 25.16
C LYS A 1009 11.12 -5.18 24.25
N GLU A 1010 11.65 -6.40 24.27
CA GLU A 1010 12.71 -6.87 23.36
C GLU A 1010 12.25 -6.88 21.90
N ALA A 1011 10.96 -7.14 21.64
CA ALA A 1011 10.36 -7.09 20.30
C ALA A 1011 9.87 -5.70 19.86
N LYS A 1012 9.33 -4.88 20.79
CA LYS A 1012 8.75 -3.55 20.53
C LYS A 1012 9.00 -2.62 21.74
N PRO A 1013 10.07 -1.80 21.76
CA PRO A 1013 10.54 -1.11 22.98
C PRO A 1013 9.64 0.02 23.50
N ASN A 1014 8.76 0.60 22.67
CA ASN A 1014 8.05 1.85 22.99
C ASN A 1014 6.59 1.69 23.50
N ILE A 1015 6.12 0.47 23.78
CA ILE A 1015 4.72 0.25 24.22
C ILE A 1015 4.60 0.37 25.76
N ARG A 1016 3.93 1.43 26.22
CA ARG A 1016 3.53 1.61 27.63
C ARG A 1016 2.14 0.98 27.85
N ILE A 1017 2.07 -0.06 28.67
CA ILE A 1017 0.81 -0.78 28.94
C ILE A 1017 0.06 -0.07 30.08
N ASP A 1018 -1.18 0.35 29.81
CA ASP A 1018 -2.11 0.76 30.86
C ASP A 1018 -2.94 -0.45 31.34
N TYR A 1019 -3.09 -0.58 32.66
CA TYR A 1019 -3.70 -1.74 33.30
C TYR A 1019 -5.16 -1.47 33.73
N SER A 1020 -5.64 -0.22 33.65
CA SER A 1020 -6.87 0.27 34.29
C SER A 1020 -8.20 -0.23 33.70
N GLN A 1021 -8.25 -0.61 32.42
CA GLN A 1021 -9.49 -0.84 31.66
C GLN A 1021 -9.72 -2.32 31.25
N ILE A 1022 -10.08 -3.22 32.18
CA ILE A 1022 -10.72 -4.52 31.83
C ILE A 1022 -11.77 -4.91 32.87
N SER A 1023 -12.94 -5.33 32.37
CA SER A 1023 -14.02 -5.98 33.11
C SER A 1023 -14.04 -7.51 32.93
N THR A 1024 -14.82 -8.15 33.79
CA THR A 1024 -15.40 -9.52 33.73
C THR A 1024 -15.69 -10.05 32.30
N GLU A 1025 -15.66 -11.37 32.02
CA GLU A 1025 -15.94 -12.52 32.91
C GLU A 1025 -15.41 -13.90 32.39
N ILE A 1026 -15.50 -14.95 33.24
CA ILE A 1026 -15.43 -16.41 32.93
C ILE A 1026 -14.02 -17.04 32.71
N GLU A 1027 -13.94 -18.38 32.80
CA GLU A 1027 -12.85 -19.18 33.40
C GLU A 1027 -11.88 -19.90 32.42
N CYS A 1028 -10.73 -20.35 32.93
CA CYS A 1028 -9.65 -20.99 32.15
C CYS A 1028 -9.70 -22.54 32.14
N SER A 1029 -9.64 -23.13 30.93
CA SER A 1029 -9.46 -24.58 30.71
C SER A 1029 -8.05 -25.08 31.11
N THR A 1030 -7.96 -26.34 31.56
CA THR A 1030 -6.70 -27.03 31.89
C THR A 1030 -5.79 -27.29 30.69
N GLN A 1031 -6.29 -27.17 29.46
CA GLN A 1031 -5.54 -27.43 28.22
C GLN A 1031 -4.35 -26.48 28.01
N LEU A 1032 -4.41 -25.24 28.53
CA LEU A 1032 -3.36 -24.24 28.33
C LEU A 1032 -2.01 -24.64 29.00
N LEU A 1033 -2.07 -25.50 30.04
CA LEU A 1033 -0.87 -26.02 30.71
C LEU A 1033 -0.18 -27.16 29.96
N ALA A 1034 -0.86 -27.80 28.99
CA ALA A 1034 -0.23 -28.80 28.12
C ALA A 1034 0.55 -28.12 26.99
N ALA A 1035 -0.07 -27.16 26.30
CA ALA A 1035 0.54 -26.44 25.17
C ALA A 1035 1.86 -25.73 25.52
N LEU A 1036 2.02 -25.27 26.76
CA LEU A 1036 3.26 -24.65 27.25
C LEU A 1036 4.44 -25.62 27.46
N HIS A 1037 4.24 -26.92 27.32
CA HIS A 1037 5.33 -27.90 27.38
C HIS A 1037 5.96 -28.17 26.00
N ASP A 1038 5.16 -28.16 24.93
CA ASP A 1038 5.61 -28.59 23.58
C ASP A 1038 6.35 -27.50 22.80
N VAL A 1039 6.21 -26.22 23.18
CA VAL A 1039 6.88 -25.07 22.53
C VAL A 1039 8.41 -25.02 22.81
N ALA A 1040 8.91 -25.81 23.76
CA ALA A 1040 10.32 -25.81 24.18
C ALA A 1040 11.25 -26.69 23.29
N GLY A 1041 10.92 -26.91 22.01
CA GLY A 1041 11.39 -28.06 21.23
C GLY A 1041 12.00 -27.81 19.83
N VAL A 1042 12.64 -26.67 19.54
CA VAL A 1042 13.27 -26.42 18.22
C VAL A 1042 14.68 -25.82 18.28
N ILE A 1043 15.70 -26.67 18.47
CA ILE A 1043 17.08 -26.48 17.96
C ILE A 1043 17.55 -27.85 17.44
N PRO A 1044 18.13 -27.97 16.23
CA PRO A 1044 18.37 -29.27 15.60
C PRO A 1044 19.72 -29.89 15.97
N THR A 1045 19.72 -31.20 16.30
CA THR A 1045 20.94 -32.03 16.32
C THR A 1045 20.69 -33.40 15.70
N THR A 1046 21.50 -33.75 14.72
CA THR A 1046 21.54 -35.06 14.04
C THR A 1046 22.19 -36.14 14.91
N ALA A 1047 21.51 -37.26 15.14
CA ALA A 1047 22.11 -38.58 15.35
C ALA A 1047 21.03 -39.68 15.27
N ALA A 1048 21.40 -40.89 14.86
CA ALA A 1048 20.53 -42.06 14.93
C ALA A 1048 20.84 -42.90 16.18
N PHE A 1049 19.85 -43.61 16.73
CA PHE A 1049 19.92 -45.05 17.03
C PHE A 1049 18.53 -45.59 17.45
N PRO A 1050 18.07 -46.78 16.99
CA PRO A 1050 16.72 -47.25 17.27
C PRO A 1050 16.65 -48.29 18.40
N LEU A 1051 15.68 -48.15 19.32
CA LEU A 1051 15.24 -49.23 20.21
C LEU A 1051 13.71 -49.24 20.37
N LYS A 1052 13.09 -50.39 20.12
CA LYS A 1052 11.74 -50.74 20.61
C LYS A 1052 11.85 -51.15 22.09
N PRO A 1053 10.74 -51.09 22.84
CA PRO A 1053 10.14 -52.38 23.18
C PRO A 1053 8.64 -52.47 22.85
N VAL A 1054 8.15 -53.71 22.77
CA VAL A 1054 6.75 -54.05 22.49
C VAL A 1054 5.97 -54.21 23.80
N ILE A 1055 4.79 -53.61 23.90
CA ILE A 1055 3.70 -54.13 24.75
C ILE A 1055 2.43 -54.22 23.91
N ARG A 1056 1.82 -55.41 23.87
CA ARG A 1056 0.48 -55.64 23.33
C ARG A 1056 -0.56 -55.36 24.42
N ILE A 1057 -1.64 -54.66 24.08
CA ILE A 1057 -2.98 -55.00 24.58
C ILE A 1057 -3.91 -55.07 23.36
N SER A 1058 -4.85 -56.01 23.38
CA SER A 1058 -5.71 -56.38 22.25
C SER A 1058 -7.17 -56.02 22.48
N LYS A 1059 -7.88 -55.68 21.39
CA LYS A 1059 -9.17 -56.31 21.00
C LYS A 1059 -9.71 -55.80 19.65
N THR A 1060 -10.05 -56.78 18.79
CA THR A 1060 -11.28 -56.95 17.97
C THR A 1060 -12.07 -55.72 17.49
N SER A 1061 -12.61 -55.66 16.27
CA SER A 1061 -12.99 -56.75 15.33
C SER A 1061 -13.00 -56.36 13.83
N SER A 1062 -13.38 -57.33 12.98
CA SER A 1062 -14.00 -57.16 11.64
C SER A 1062 -13.19 -56.48 10.53
N GLN A 1063 -12.30 -57.27 9.93
CA GLN A 1063 -12.20 -57.41 8.45
C GLN A 1063 -13.37 -58.26 7.92
N PRO A 1064 -13.56 -58.43 6.59
CA PRO A 1064 -13.17 -57.56 5.47
C PRO A 1064 -14.37 -57.28 4.53
N ASP A 1065 -14.15 -56.53 3.44
CA ASP A 1065 -14.51 -57.05 2.11
C ASP A 1065 -13.56 -56.51 1.02
N THR A 1066 -13.70 -56.99 -0.22
CA THR A 1066 -12.68 -56.85 -1.28
C THR A 1066 -13.17 -56.19 -2.57
N LEU A 1067 -12.19 -55.85 -3.43
CA LEU A 1067 -12.25 -55.59 -4.89
C LEU A 1067 -12.36 -54.15 -5.42
N THR A 1068 -11.66 -54.00 -6.56
CA THR A 1068 -11.74 -52.99 -7.64
C THR A 1068 -11.26 -51.55 -7.41
N THR A 1069 -10.31 -51.18 -8.30
CA THR A 1069 -9.82 -49.83 -8.70
C THR A 1069 -9.27 -48.92 -7.61
#